data_AF-A0A845HQX7-F1
#
_entry.id   AF-A0A845HQX7-F1
#
_cell.length_a   1.000
_cell.length_b   1.000
_cell.length_c   1.000
_cell.angle_alpha   90.00
_cell.angle_beta   90.00
_cell.angle_gamma   90.00
#
_symmetry.space_group_name_H-M   'P 1'
#
loop_
_entity.id
_entity.type
_entity.pdbx_description
1 polymer ?
#
loop_
_entity_poly.entity_id
_entity_poly.type
_entity_poly.pdbx_seq_one_letter_code
_entity_poly.pdbx_strand_id
1 'polypeptide(L)'
;MHVLDDAGNNVKDVPTTKDGAGKPSDATGLATYDPLPDGSCQAGIGPLSSALAADYVLPSTTSHTVLVQKGQIAYAGFVLTRKAQLKVKLLRKGSTPAVFGGATVKLTGGPDSPGDGTTAVSDGTVDFTSVFGKLQAGAYTVSATLDAEDAKTHQTSTDFATTPQTVDLAPGEDKTAELEVERKNLVKPRIEVEYLAVLLDQDLASHQDPAEADRIARAAPTFVELSFTEHNADEPATLYTGARRYPGGGVFTCTPAHVKIYTDALCTAELPAGGALDAVQLPPGGKYRLYLRGVTEGKFEARLAARELAAIIDPIEKAAAAPTYRFLQLWTDPAPPAQVEMGVVKLTMTLHAQDAGALAALTVNPDVDPVATYHTALKNLGLPPQLALSTATKIKTGRLLHVQKDDPDAKANHNRAKLTIPKLEGPAAANWPAGTDDYELVLQTTAASGSVAVHAQEFDKDLLPLPHKIKLADLKAAAVDLWVEGASASDQRLDVQLGLGLFSAKPGAGTAGDLHTTEASPATKGNGDVCRFNVVAIKEVKYAFSNLAGKAVIWDDPNKRFYINTEDDPAGRALKSAPPKGRTIKITAELTKPIKDVKIHFMLSPNKDNHEKAHWGAALPLSFKFKDLDRALKAKDKATPDAYLHFSALTDAQGIAQMDDLVLSRFGGDKFRIAAYIDEDAHLAKYIDGHADLSKKKPALTDEFTLWRRVWVQHTRNATSALVSRATTKAGFEAAYVEYLEAPERTYAVATVPGLSTHPAWQFDPAEGIAPQLCVGDHNKAIFDAMFIPESDDMSPKAHLLMCDVQWDPVQGPAQAFSVAAPVTTQNYYDATMYELGVFSPPLVGGTVVAAATWTWDDGANVHTGSLTDADIEVLQTRAATSEVRVSLPAQCAATCACGGGTAIAPTAVRQADVTMQLNAANGPWFGESGVPGRPHCLIVIKPDVNYFNNTILHEIGHLYEAVRTATAWHGLPDHPNQYTDRGGQGSHCSTGATPSLTDFDDAGDAVFENGTCVMYHDGPSIAFCDHCGADLRVRDLSGFFK
;
A
#
# COMPACT_ATOMS: atom_id res chain seq x y z
N MET A 1 106.22 -75.20 11.53
CA MET A 1 105.10 -74.48 10.87
C MET A 1 104.51 -73.53 11.88
N HIS A 2 104.06 -72.36 11.47
CA HIS A 2 103.53 -71.33 12.36
C HIS A 2 102.20 -70.84 11.82
N VAL A 3 101.16 -70.91 12.65
CA VAL A 3 99.84 -70.41 12.30
C VAL A 3 99.54 -69.15 13.11
N LEU A 4 99.32 -68.06 12.39
CA LEU A 4 98.96 -66.75 12.90
C LEU A 4 97.55 -66.38 12.44
N ASP A 5 96.91 -65.42 13.09
CA ASP A 5 95.76 -64.73 12.53
C ASP A 5 96.18 -63.46 11.76
N ASP A 6 95.23 -62.81 11.10
CA ASP A 6 95.39 -61.58 10.32
C ASP A 6 95.84 -60.37 11.15
N ALA A 7 95.73 -60.45 12.48
CA ALA A 7 96.29 -59.47 13.41
C ALA A 7 97.69 -59.86 13.93
N GLY A 8 98.24 -60.98 13.47
CA GLY A 8 99.55 -61.50 13.87
C GLY A 8 99.55 -62.27 15.18
N ASN A 9 98.39 -62.65 15.72
CA ASN A 9 98.31 -63.45 16.95
C ASN A 9 98.50 -64.93 16.66
N ASN A 10 99.12 -65.66 17.57
CA ASN A 10 99.31 -67.10 17.47
C ASN A 10 97.98 -67.86 17.57
N VAL A 11 97.69 -68.75 16.61
CA VAL A 11 96.45 -69.56 16.64
C VAL A 11 96.78 -71.00 17.01
N LYS A 12 96.23 -71.43 18.14
CA LYS A 12 96.40 -72.76 18.72
C LYS A 12 95.44 -73.78 18.08
N ASP A 13 95.83 -75.06 18.13
CA ASP A 13 95.03 -76.24 17.80
C ASP A 13 94.67 -76.34 16.30
N VAL A 14 95.36 -75.59 15.45
CA VAL A 14 95.17 -75.61 14.01
C VAL A 14 95.88 -76.83 13.43
N PRO A 15 95.18 -77.74 12.74
CA PRO A 15 95.82 -78.92 12.15
C PRO A 15 96.86 -78.49 11.11
N THR A 16 98.12 -78.84 11.31
CA THR A 16 99.16 -78.72 10.28
C THR A 16 99.56 -80.11 9.80
N THR A 17 100.19 -80.21 8.64
CA THR A 17 100.65 -81.49 8.07
C THR A 17 102.02 -81.33 7.44
N LYS A 18 102.88 -82.34 7.59
CA LYS A 18 104.14 -82.47 6.86
C LYS A 18 104.12 -83.75 6.03
N ASP A 19 104.11 -83.63 4.70
CA ASP A 19 103.99 -84.77 3.77
C ASP A 19 102.85 -85.74 4.16
N GLY A 20 101.72 -85.18 4.64
CA GLY A 20 100.55 -85.94 5.09
C GLY A 20 100.55 -86.35 6.57
N ALA A 21 101.67 -86.26 7.31
CA ALA A 21 101.70 -86.53 8.75
C ALA A 21 101.23 -85.29 9.55
N GLY A 22 100.14 -85.42 10.31
CA GLY A 22 99.48 -84.28 10.98
C GLY A 22 99.89 -84.03 12.42
N LYS A 23 100.03 -82.75 12.79
CA LYS A 23 100.19 -82.27 14.17
C LYS A 23 99.54 -80.90 14.33
N PRO A 24 98.74 -80.64 15.37
CA PRO A 24 98.15 -79.32 15.60
C PRO A 24 99.21 -78.30 16.04
N SER A 25 98.96 -77.02 15.79
CA SER A 25 99.72 -75.93 16.40
C SER A 25 99.50 -75.88 17.92
N ASP A 26 100.52 -75.53 18.68
CA ASP A 26 100.41 -75.31 20.13
C ASP A 26 99.99 -73.86 20.47
N ALA A 27 100.00 -73.50 21.75
CA ALA A 27 99.60 -72.15 22.21
C ALA A 27 100.47 -71.02 21.65
N THR A 28 101.66 -71.33 21.13
CA THR A 28 102.55 -70.39 20.45
C THR A 28 102.30 -70.32 18.94
N GLY A 29 101.27 -71.02 18.45
CA GLY A 29 100.94 -71.10 17.03
C GLY A 29 101.88 -72.03 16.26
N LEU A 30 102.84 -72.69 16.92
CA LEU A 30 103.85 -73.51 16.28
C LEU A 30 103.45 -74.98 16.26
N ALA A 31 103.70 -75.62 15.12
CA ALA A 31 103.71 -77.07 14.98
C ALA A 31 105.10 -77.51 14.51
N THR A 32 105.84 -78.14 15.42
CA THR A 32 107.22 -78.59 15.19
C THR A 32 107.25 -80.06 14.78
N TYR A 33 107.95 -80.34 13.69
CA TYR A 33 108.23 -81.67 13.16
C TYR A 33 109.74 -81.86 13.15
N ASP A 34 110.25 -82.73 14.00
CA ASP A 34 111.68 -82.97 14.23
C ASP A 34 111.85 -84.37 14.84
N PRO A 35 112.87 -85.18 14.45
CA PRO A 35 113.85 -84.93 13.39
C PRO A 35 113.25 -85.02 11.97
N LEU A 36 113.80 -84.24 11.04
CA LEU A 36 113.50 -84.32 9.62
C LEU A 36 114.74 -84.64 8.79
N PRO A 37 114.64 -85.51 7.77
CA PRO A 37 115.73 -85.75 6.83
C PRO A 37 115.94 -84.56 5.89
N ASP A 38 117.14 -84.45 5.33
CA ASP A 38 117.46 -83.48 4.27
C ASP A 38 116.61 -83.74 3.02
N GLY A 39 116.00 -82.69 2.48
CA GLY A 39 115.15 -82.75 1.30
C GLY A 39 114.00 -81.74 1.33
N SER A 40 113.18 -81.74 0.27
CA SER A 40 111.94 -80.94 0.24
C SER A 40 110.81 -81.68 0.93
N CYS A 41 110.01 -80.99 1.75
CA CYS A 41 108.74 -81.49 2.26
C CYS A 41 107.60 -80.50 1.97
N GLN A 42 106.37 -81.00 1.92
CA GLN A 42 105.16 -80.19 1.86
C GLN A 42 104.70 -79.88 3.28
N ALA A 43 104.79 -78.61 3.65
CA ALA A 43 104.15 -78.07 4.82
C ALA A 43 102.72 -77.68 4.45
N GLY A 44 101.72 -78.17 5.16
CA GLY A 44 100.32 -77.90 4.89
C GLY A 44 99.56 -77.49 6.14
N ILE A 45 98.44 -76.80 5.95
CA ILE A 45 97.41 -76.57 6.95
C ILE A 45 96.16 -77.35 6.55
N GLY A 46 95.63 -78.13 7.49
CA GLY A 46 94.44 -78.95 7.31
C GLY A 46 93.15 -78.18 7.58
N PRO A 47 91.98 -78.82 7.38
CA PRO A 47 90.69 -78.21 7.68
C PRO A 47 90.60 -77.79 9.16
N LEU A 48 90.03 -76.62 9.44
CA LEU A 48 89.84 -76.12 10.80
C LEU A 48 88.82 -76.97 11.55
N SER A 49 89.00 -77.10 12.87
CA SER A 49 87.96 -77.67 13.75
C SER A 49 86.72 -76.77 13.77
N SER A 50 85.56 -77.30 14.16
CA SER A 50 84.33 -76.51 14.26
C SER A 50 84.45 -75.28 15.17
N ALA A 51 85.25 -75.36 16.24
CA ALA A 51 85.52 -74.24 17.13
C ALA A 51 86.37 -73.15 16.45
N LEU A 52 87.45 -73.53 15.75
CA LEU A 52 88.30 -72.57 15.04
C LEU A 52 87.63 -72.01 13.79
N ALA A 53 86.84 -72.83 13.08
CA ALA A 53 86.08 -72.42 11.90
C ALA A 53 84.95 -71.42 12.23
N ALA A 54 84.53 -71.32 13.50
CA ALA A 54 83.56 -70.31 13.95
C ALA A 54 84.15 -68.90 13.98
N ASP A 55 85.46 -68.78 14.24
CA ASP A 55 86.15 -67.51 14.42
C ASP A 55 87.13 -67.17 13.28
N TYR A 56 87.54 -68.16 12.49
CA TYR A 56 88.60 -68.01 11.50
C TYR A 56 88.28 -68.66 10.15
N VAL A 57 88.92 -68.15 9.10
CA VAL A 57 88.88 -68.65 7.73
C VAL A 57 90.28 -69.12 7.33
N LEU A 58 90.36 -70.25 6.62
CA LEU A 58 91.64 -70.77 6.10
C LEU A 58 92.24 -69.83 5.06
N PRO A 59 93.58 -69.70 4.99
CA PRO A 59 94.22 -69.00 3.87
C PRO A 59 93.93 -69.70 2.54
N SER A 60 93.92 -68.93 1.46
CA SER A 60 93.82 -69.47 0.09
C SER A 60 94.98 -70.41 -0.26
N THR A 61 96.16 -70.17 0.33
CA THR A 61 97.33 -71.05 0.20
C THR A 61 97.42 -71.96 1.42
N THR A 62 97.02 -73.22 1.24
CA THR A 62 96.99 -74.21 2.32
C THR A 62 98.22 -75.13 2.36
N SER A 63 99.18 -74.95 1.46
CA SER A 63 100.44 -75.69 1.49
C SER A 63 101.61 -74.90 0.90
N HIS A 64 102.79 -75.10 1.47
CA HIS A 64 104.07 -74.57 1.05
C HIS A 64 105.07 -75.71 0.89
N THR A 65 105.84 -75.69 -0.20
CA THR A 65 107.03 -76.54 -0.33
C THR A 65 108.18 -75.87 0.43
N VAL A 66 108.75 -76.58 1.40
CA VAL A 66 109.90 -76.08 2.18
C VAL A 66 111.09 -77.03 2.07
N LEU A 67 112.29 -76.45 1.99
CA LEU A 67 113.54 -77.21 1.93
C LEU A 67 114.11 -77.38 3.35
N VAL A 68 114.36 -78.62 3.73
CA VAL A 68 114.97 -78.99 5.01
C VAL A 68 116.43 -79.37 4.79
N GLN A 69 117.34 -78.79 5.57
CA GLN A 69 118.77 -79.07 5.55
C GLN A 69 119.29 -79.35 6.95
N LYS A 70 120.29 -80.22 7.05
CA LYS A 70 120.83 -80.70 8.31
C LYS A 70 121.36 -79.54 9.16
N GLY A 71 120.83 -79.42 10.38
CA GLY A 71 121.20 -78.38 11.33
C GLY A 71 120.51 -77.02 11.13
N GLN A 72 119.56 -76.91 10.18
CA GLN A 72 118.75 -75.71 9.96
C GLN A 72 117.28 -75.93 10.32
N ILE A 73 116.58 -74.84 10.65
CA ILE A 73 115.13 -74.84 10.87
C ILE A 73 114.47 -74.29 9.60
N ALA A 74 113.61 -75.10 8.98
CA ALA A 74 112.74 -74.65 7.89
C ALA A 74 111.42 -74.09 8.44
N TYR A 75 110.98 -72.94 7.93
CA TYR A 75 109.78 -72.23 8.38
C TYR A 75 108.71 -72.18 7.29
N ALA A 76 107.46 -72.44 7.68
CA ALA A 76 106.27 -72.23 6.86
C ALA A 76 105.22 -71.54 7.72
N GLY A 77 104.77 -70.36 7.29
CA GLY A 77 103.77 -69.55 7.98
C GLY A 77 102.41 -69.61 7.28
N PHE A 78 101.35 -69.79 8.05
CA PHE A 78 99.96 -69.73 7.59
C PHE A 78 99.22 -68.64 8.36
N VAL A 79 98.48 -67.78 7.66
CA VAL A 79 97.71 -66.70 8.28
C VAL A 79 96.21 -66.97 8.11
N LEU A 80 95.49 -67.11 9.22
CA LEU A 80 94.05 -67.27 9.27
C LEU A 80 93.37 -65.90 9.33
N THR A 81 92.26 -65.72 8.62
CA THR A 81 91.51 -64.45 8.67
C THR A 81 90.39 -64.54 9.71
N ARG A 82 90.35 -63.62 10.67
CA ARG A 82 89.26 -63.51 11.65
C ARG A 82 87.94 -63.14 11.00
N LYS A 83 86.87 -63.78 11.46
CA LYS A 83 85.48 -63.45 11.13
C LYS A 83 84.98 -62.24 11.95
N ALA A 84 84.14 -61.42 11.34
CA ALA A 84 83.55 -60.17 11.82
C ALA A 84 82.14 -60.37 12.43
N GLN A 85 81.65 -59.39 13.19
CA GLN A 85 80.25 -59.31 13.65
C GLN A 85 79.52 -58.17 12.95
N LEU A 86 78.25 -58.39 12.59
CA LEU A 86 77.38 -57.36 12.03
C LEU A 86 76.09 -57.23 12.85
N LYS A 87 75.84 -56.01 13.31
CA LYS A 87 74.57 -55.58 13.87
C LYS A 87 73.89 -54.60 12.90
N VAL A 88 72.57 -54.68 12.78
CA VAL A 88 71.79 -53.73 11.98
C VAL A 88 70.75 -53.05 12.87
N LYS A 89 70.75 -51.73 12.89
CA LYS A 89 69.86 -50.92 13.72
C LYS A 89 68.85 -50.18 12.86
N LEU A 90 67.56 -50.30 13.17
CA LEU A 90 66.50 -49.51 12.54
C LEU A 90 66.22 -48.26 13.37
N LEU A 91 66.28 -47.09 12.75
CA LEU A 91 66.14 -45.80 13.42
C LEU A 91 65.11 -44.93 12.70
N ARG A 92 64.36 -44.13 13.46
CA ARG A 92 63.58 -43.03 12.87
C ARG A 92 64.53 -41.91 12.49
N LYS A 93 64.44 -41.44 11.24
CA LYS A 93 65.27 -40.33 10.73
C LYS A 93 65.06 -39.06 11.56
N GLY A 94 66.15 -38.47 12.07
CA GLY A 94 66.12 -37.16 12.74
C GLY A 94 65.66 -37.11 14.21
N SER A 95 65.34 -38.24 14.86
CA SER A 95 64.95 -38.25 16.30
C SER A 95 65.38 -39.52 17.04
N THR A 96 65.08 -39.60 18.34
CA THR A 96 65.37 -40.73 19.25
C THR A 96 64.96 -42.10 18.69
N PRO A 97 65.62 -43.21 19.08
CA PRO A 97 65.32 -44.54 18.56
C PRO A 97 63.86 -44.93 18.83
N ALA A 98 63.05 -45.03 17.77
CA ALA A 98 61.76 -45.70 17.81
C ALA A 98 61.99 -47.20 17.58
N VAL A 99 61.34 -48.05 18.39
CA VAL A 99 61.47 -49.51 18.28
C VAL A 99 60.47 -50.02 17.23
N PHE A 100 60.96 -50.44 16.06
CA PHE A 100 60.18 -51.10 15.02
C PHE A 100 60.18 -52.62 15.23
N GLY A 101 59.61 -53.06 16.36
CA GLY A 101 59.76 -54.42 16.92
C GLY A 101 59.13 -55.58 16.12
N GLY A 102 58.38 -55.28 15.05
CA GLY A 102 57.87 -56.29 14.11
C GLY A 102 58.55 -56.27 12.74
N ALA A 103 59.46 -55.31 12.49
CA ALA A 103 60.20 -55.24 11.24
C ALA A 103 61.15 -56.44 11.09
N THR A 104 61.48 -56.79 9.86
CA THR A 104 62.47 -57.82 9.53
C THR A 104 63.65 -57.22 8.78
N VAL A 105 64.85 -57.68 9.08
CA VAL A 105 66.07 -57.32 8.34
C VAL A 105 66.57 -58.54 7.60
N LYS A 106 66.81 -58.39 6.31
CA LYS A 106 67.40 -59.41 5.45
C LYS A 106 68.84 -59.05 5.11
N LEU A 107 69.75 -60.00 5.36
CA LEU A 107 71.15 -59.96 4.96
C LEU A 107 71.36 -60.93 3.79
N THR A 108 72.03 -60.48 2.72
CA THR A 108 72.32 -61.27 1.52
C THR A 108 73.73 -61.00 1.00
N GLY A 109 74.30 -61.95 0.24
CA GLY A 109 75.65 -61.84 -0.33
C GLY A 109 76.76 -62.20 0.67
N GLY A 110 78.00 -61.83 0.33
CA GLY A 110 79.21 -62.16 1.09
C GLY A 110 80.13 -63.18 0.39
N PRO A 111 81.42 -63.25 0.76
CA PRO A 111 82.45 -64.03 0.06
C PRO A 111 82.17 -65.55 -0.02
N ASP A 112 81.40 -66.08 0.93
CA ASP A 112 81.08 -67.52 1.03
C ASP A 112 79.60 -67.82 0.73
N SER A 113 78.82 -66.83 0.30
CA SER A 113 77.35 -66.93 0.22
C SER A 113 76.73 -67.53 1.50
N PRO A 114 76.96 -66.96 2.70
CA PRO A 114 76.16 -67.31 3.87
C PRO A 114 74.71 -67.07 3.48
N GLY A 115 73.92 -68.14 3.35
CA GLY A 115 72.63 -68.09 2.65
C GLY A 115 71.71 -66.97 3.14
N ASP A 116 70.79 -66.51 2.30
CA ASP A 116 69.82 -65.46 2.63
C ASP A 116 69.19 -65.66 4.01
N GLY A 117 69.39 -64.70 4.92
CA GLY A 117 68.84 -64.75 6.28
C GLY A 117 67.97 -63.56 6.57
N THR A 118 66.80 -63.83 7.11
CA THR A 118 65.85 -62.81 7.56
C THR A 118 65.58 -63.02 9.04
N THR A 119 65.74 -61.96 9.82
CA THR A 119 65.48 -61.98 11.26
C THR A 119 64.60 -60.79 11.66
N ALA A 120 63.70 -61.03 12.62
CA ALA A 120 62.88 -59.98 13.21
C ALA A 120 63.72 -59.07 14.11
N VAL A 121 63.41 -57.77 14.09
CA VAL A 121 63.99 -56.74 14.94
C VAL A 121 63.26 -56.78 16.28
N SER A 122 63.93 -57.04 17.40
CA SER A 122 63.24 -57.11 18.72
C SER A 122 63.29 -55.79 19.50
N ASP A 123 64.43 -55.10 19.50
CA ASP A 123 64.72 -53.91 20.33
C ASP A 123 65.25 -52.73 19.50
N GLY A 124 64.89 -52.71 18.21
CA GLY A 124 65.41 -51.76 17.23
C GLY A 124 66.77 -52.15 16.66
N THR A 125 67.38 -53.26 17.11
CA THR A 125 68.63 -53.81 16.58
C THR A 125 68.48 -55.30 16.24
N VAL A 126 69.21 -55.75 15.23
CA VAL A 126 69.37 -57.15 14.84
C VAL A 126 70.84 -57.50 14.92
N ASP A 127 71.21 -58.52 15.70
CA ASP A 127 72.56 -59.07 15.77
C ASP A 127 72.66 -60.35 14.93
N PHE A 128 73.31 -60.26 13.77
CA PHE A 128 73.44 -61.41 12.85
C PHE A 128 74.38 -62.49 13.37
N THR A 129 75.16 -62.24 14.42
CA THR A 129 75.97 -63.28 15.08
C THR A 129 75.09 -64.42 15.61
N SER A 130 73.87 -64.09 16.05
CA SER A 130 72.89 -65.08 16.51
C SER A 130 72.26 -65.92 15.39
N VAL A 131 72.33 -65.44 14.14
CA VAL A 131 71.71 -66.06 12.97
C VAL A 131 72.72 -66.89 12.18
N PHE A 132 73.92 -66.37 11.97
CA PHE A 132 74.95 -66.97 11.10
C PHE A 132 76.27 -67.30 11.79
N GLY A 133 76.40 -66.98 13.07
CA GLY A 133 77.72 -66.86 13.70
C GLY A 133 78.48 -65.63 13.17
N LYS A 134 79.78 -65.56 13.44
CA LYS A 134 80.62 -64.48 12.88
C LYS A 134 80.75 -64.66 11.36
N LEU A 135 80.77 -63.54 10.64
CA LEU A 135 80.76 -63.45 9.19
C LEU A 135 82.18 -63.29 8.62
N GLN A 136 82.44 -63.79 7.42
CA GLN A 136 83.74 -63.53 6.77
C GLN A 136 83.86 -62.06 6.34
N ALA A 137 85.06 -61.50 6.37
CA ALA A 137 85.33 -60.15 5.86
C ALA A 137 84.97 -60.04 4.36
N GLY A 138 84.19 -59.02 3.99
CA GLY A 138 83.69 -58.82 2.63
C GLY A 138 82.43 -57.95 2.58
N ALA A 139 81.89 -57.76 1.36
CA ALA A 139 80.71 -56.94 1.11
C ALA A 139 79.41 -57.74 1.32
N TYR A 140 78.51 -57.24 2.16
CA TYR A 140 77.17 -57.78 2.39
C TYR A 140 76.11 -56.77 1.95
N THR A 141 74.90 -57.22 1.60
CA THR A 141 73.76 -56.34 1.35
C THR A 141 72.72 -56.50 2.44
N VAL A 142 72.32 -55.38 3.05
CA VAL A 142 71.25 -55.32 4.07
C VAL A 142 70.00 -54.67 3.49
N SER A 143 68.84 -55.18 3.90
CA SER A 143 67.54 -54.58 3.59
C SER A 143 66.58 -54.76 4.77
N ALA A 144 65.63 -53.85 4.93
CA ALA A 144 64.60 -53.93 5.96
C ALA A 144 63.20 -53.93 5.35
N THR A 145 62.30 -54.70 5.96
CA THR A 145 60.87 -54.70 5.67
C THR A 145 60.11 -54.42 6.97
N LEU A 146 59.35 -53.33 7.01
CA LEU A 146 58.49 -53.01 8.16
C LEU A 146 57.34 -54.00 8.27
N ASP A 147 56.79 -54.18 9.47
CA ASP A 147 55.55 -54.96 9.62
C ASP A 147 54.34 -54.22 9.02
N ALA A 148 53.20 -54.91 8.95
CA ALA A 148 52.00 -54.40 8.30
C ALA A 148 51.37 -53.18 9.02
N GLU A 149 51.59 -52.99 10.32
CA GLU A 149 51.02 -51.85 11.06
C GLU A 149 51.93 -50.62 10.92
N ASP A 150 53.23 -50.79 11.11
CA ASP A 150 54.22 -49.73 10.92
C ASP A 150 54.25 -49.27 9.44
N ALA A 151 54.10 -50.19 8.48
CA ALA A 151 54.01 -49.86 7.05
C ALA A 151 52.80 -49.01 6.65
N LYS A 152 51.74 -48.92 7.48
CA LYS A 152 50.61 -48.01 7.22
C LYS A 152 50.98 -46.54 7.41
N THR A 153 51.95 -46.27 8.28
CA THR A 153 52.29 -44.89 8.70
C THR A 153 53.75 -44.52 8.45
N HIS A 154 54.61 -45.49 8.14
CA HIS A 154 56.04 -45.30 7.94
C HIS A 154 56.56 -46.09 6.72
N GLN A 155 57.73 -45.72 6.23
CA GLN A 155 58.45 -46.40 5.15
C GLN A 155 59.96 -46.20 5.31
N THR A 156 60.77 -47.16 4.85
CA THR A 156 62.23 -47.06 4.90
C THR A 156 62.76 -45.89 4.05
N SER A 157 63.76 -45.16 4.55
CA SER A 157 64.45 -44.06 3.84
C SER A 157 65.18 -44.53 2.59
N THR A 158 65.55 -45.81 2.54
CA THR A 158 66.14 -46.44 1.36
C THR A 158 65.09 -47.34 0.72
N ASP A 159 64.93 -47.25 -0.60
CA ASP A 159 64.17 -48.24 -1.34
C ASP A 159 65.10 -49.41 -1.67
N PHE A 160 65.09 -50.42 -0.80
CA PHE A 160 65.98 -51.56 -0.93
C PHE A 160 65.70 -52.43 -2.16
N ALA A 161 64.55 -52.25 -2.83
CA ALA A 161 64.23 -52.96 -4.06
C ALA A 161 65.03 -52.43 -5.26
N THR A 162 65.40 -51.15 -5.23
CA THR A 162 66.11 -50.47 -6.32
C THR A 162 67.52 -50.02 -5.94
N THR A 163 67.77 -49.79 -4.64
CA THR A 163 69.07 -49.37 -4.10
C THR A 163 69.53 -50.36 -3.03
N PRO A 164 70.33 -51.37 -3.39
CA PRO A 164 70.93 -52.27 -2.42
C PRO A 164 71.83 -51.49 -1.46
N GLN A 165 71.64 -51.64 -0.15
CA GLN A 165 72.55 -51.04 0.83
C GLN A 165 73.65 -52.03 1.17
N THR A 166 74.88 -51.73 0.74
CA THR A 166 76.04 -52.57 0.99
C THR A 166 76.75 -52.18 2.28
N VAL A 167 77.20 -53.19 3.03
CA VAL A 167 77.98 -53.08 4.25
C VAL A 167 79.23 -53.92 4.08
N ASP A 168 80.38 -53.27 3.99
CA ASP A 168 81.67 -53.95 3.93
C ASP A 168 82.17 -54.24 5.35
N LEU A 169 82.58 -55.48 5.60
CA LEU A 169 83.18 -55.94 6.87
C LEU A 169 84.68 -56.19 6.70
N ALA A 170 85.49 -55.59 7.58
CA ALA A 170 86.91 -55.90 7.70
C ALA A 170 87.17 -57.12 8.60
N PRO A 171 88.33 -57.80 8.48
CA PRO A 171 88.68 -58.93 9.34
C PRO A 171 88.60 -58.61 10.84
N GLY A 172 87.80 -59.39 11.58
CA GLY A 172 87.58 -59.23 13.01
C GLY A 172 86.82 -57.96 13.46
N GLU A 173 86.16 -57.25 12.54
CA GLU A 173 85.40 -56.01 12.84
C GLU A 173 84.06 -56.30 13.53
N ASP A 174 83.72 -55.53 14.57
CA ASP A 174 82.35 -55.46 15.10
C ASP A 174 81.66 -54.22 14.51
N LYS A 175 80.81 -54.39 13.50
CA LYS A 175 80.17 -53.29 12.77
C LYS A 175 78.69 -53.17 13.07
N THR A 176 78.20 -51.94 13.21
CA THR A 176 76.75 -51.64 13.25
C THR A 176 76.36 -50.83 12.03
N ALA A 177 75.41 -51.32 11.22
CA ALA A 177 74.82 -50.60 10.10
C ALA A 177 73.48 -50.00 10.50
N GLU A 178 73.24 -48.73 10.18
CA GLU A 178 71.99 -48.04 10.48
C GLU A 178 71.09 -47.99 9.24
N LEU A 179 69.82 -48.37 9.41
CA LEU A 179 68.77 -48.25 8.41
C LEU A 179 67.73 -47.26 8.92
N GLU A 180 67.50 -46.20 8.16
CA GLU A 180 66.55 -45.17 8.54
C GLU A 180 65.12 -45.48 8.06
N VAL A 181 64.15 -45.08 8.86
CA VAL A 181 62.71 -45.14 8.60
C VAL A 181 62.12 -43.74 8.73
N GLU A 182 61.26 -43.35 7.78
CA GLU A 182 60.57 -42.06 7.78
C GLU A 182 59.05 -42.26 7.86
N ARG A 183 58.33 -41.22 8.33
CA ARG A 183 56.87 -41.24 8.42
C ARG A 183 56.23 -40.83 7.08
N LYS A 184 55.10 -41.43 6.74
CA LYS A 184 54.29 -41.05 5.56
C LYS A 184 53.45 -39.80 5.85
N ASN A 185 53.27 -38.95 4.85
CA ASN A 185 52.28 -37.88 4.83
C ASN A 185 50.93 -38.46 4.40
N LEU A 186 49.95 -38.44 5.31
CA LEU A 186 48.59 -38.93 5.05
C LEU A 186 47.67 -37.78 4.67
N VAL A 187 47.06 -37.89 3.49
CA VAL A 187 46.18 -36.86 2.92
C VAL A 187 44.71 -37.27 3.10
N LYS A 188 43.90 -36.39 3.69
CA LYS A 188 42.45 -36.59 3.86
C LYS A 188 41.67 -35.40 3.31
N PRO A 189 40.71 -35.58 2.38
CA PRO A 189 39.85 -34.50 1.91
C PRO A 189 38.95 -33.98 3.03
N ARG A 190 38.60 -32.70 2.97
CA ARG A 190 37.71 -32.03 3.92
C ARG A 190 36.85 -30.98 3.21
N ILE A 191 35.56 -30.96 3.58
CA ILE A 191 34.60 -29.93 3.17
C ILE A 191 34.10 -29.26 4.44
N GLU A 192 34.23 -27.94 4.50
CA GLU A 192 33.56 -27.10 5.48
C GLU A 192 32.48 -26.29 4.75
N VAL A 193 31.28 -26.21 5.32
CA VAL A 193 30.14 -25.55 4.66
C VAL A 193 29.76 -24.30 5.42
N GLU A 194 29.41 -23.26 4.68
CA GLU A 194 28.82 -22.05 5.28
C GLU A 194 27.41 -22.37 5.80
N TYR A 195 26.51 -22.85 4.95
CA TYR A 195 25.17 -23.31 5.33
C TYR A 195 24.93 -24.70 4.77
N LEU A 196 24.17 -25.54 5.49
CA LEU A 196 23.68 -26.82 4.94
C LEU A 196 22.61 -26.59 3.86
N ALA A 197 22.03 -25.40 3.80
CA ALA A 197 21.04 -25.01 2.81
C ALA A 197 21.60 -24.00 1.80
N VAL A 198 21.24 -24.17 0.53
CA VAL A 198 21.48 -23.25 -0.57
C VAL A 198 20.15 -22.68 -1.01
N LEU A 199 20.03 -21.35 -1.11
CA LEU A 199 18.81 -20.73 -1.62
C LEU A 199 18.65 -21.03 -3.12
N LEU A 200 17.44 -21.45 -3.51
CA LEU A 200 17.08 -21.57 -4.91
C LEU A 200 17.10 -20.19 -5.57
N ASP A 201 17.82 -20.05 -6.68
CA ASP A 201 17.70 -18.88 -7.55
C ASP A 201 16.41 -19.00 -8.37
N GLN A 202 15.35 -18.34 -7.92
CA GLN A 202 14.04 -18.34 -8.58
C GLN A 202 14.01 -17.47 -9.85
N ASP A 203 15.13 -16.86 -10.24
CA ASP A 203 15.23 -15.93 -11.37
C ASP A 203 14.16 -14.82 -11.31
N LEU A 204 13.96 -14.24 -10.12
CA LEU A 204 12.92 -13.22 -9.88
C LEU A 204 13.07 -12.00 -10.79
N ALA A 205 14.30 -11.68 -11.19
CA ALA A 205 14.60 -10.60 -12.13
C ALA A 205 13.96 -10.85 -13.51
N SER A 206 13.70 -12.09 -13.92
CA SER A 206 13.00 -12.40 -15.18
C SER A 206 11.57 -11.85 -15.23
N HIS A 207 10.98 -11.55 -14.07
CA HIS A 207 9.65 -10.94 -13.97
C HIS A 207 9.68 -9.40 -13.93
N GLN A 208 10.84 -8.78 -13.75
CA GLN A 208 10.98 -7.32 -13.84
C GLN A 208 10.98 -6.85 -15.30
N ASP A 209 10.63 -5.58 -15.52
CA ASP A 209 10.83 -4.97 -16.83
C ASP A 209 12.33 -4.98 -17.17
N PRO A 210 12.74 -5.46 -18.36
CA PRO A 210 14.14 -5.43 -18.79
C PRO A 210 14.75 -4.03 -18.82
N ALA A 211 13.94 -2.96 -18.90
CA ALA A 211 14.39 -1.58 -18.88
C ALA A 211 14.73 -1.03 -17.48
N GLU A 212 14.36 -1.74 -16.41
CA GLU A 212 14.73 -1.35 -15.03
C GLU A 212 16.25 -1.50 -14.82
N ALA A 213 16.93 -0.42 -14.44
CA ALA A 213 18.37 -0.42 -14.16
C ALA A 213 18.73 -1.25 -12.91
N ASP A 214 17.88 -1.18 -11.87
CA ASP A 214 18.06 -1.89 -10.62
C ASP A 214 17.39 -3.27 -10.67
N ARG A 215 18.15 -4.23 -11.19
CA ARG A 215 17.72 -5.63 -11.24
C ARG A 215 17.71 -6.22 -9.82
N ILE A 216 16.65 -6.94 -9.47
CA ILE A 216 16.59 -7.75 -8.25
C ILE A 216 17.80 -8.66 -8.24
N ALA A 217 18.61 -8.50 -7.20
CA ALA A 217 19.78 -9.33 -7.02
C ALA A 217 19.34 -10.79 -6.88
N ARG A 218 20.11 -11.68 -7.50
CA ARG A 218 19.90 -13.13 -7.36
C ARG A 218 20.03 -13.56 -5.90
N ALA A 219 19.49 -14.72 -5.59
CA ALA A 219 19.68 -15.35 -4.29
C ALA A 219 21.18 -15.42 -3.96
N ALA A 220 21.54 -15.01 -2.74
CA ALA A 220 22.94 -15.00 -2.31
C ALA A 220 23.52 -16.42 -2.37
N PRO A 221 24.70 -16.65 -2.99
CA PRO A 221 25.29 -17.97 -3.07
C PRO A 221 25.72 -18.46 -1.68
N THR A 222 25.66 -19.76 -1.47
CA THR A 222 26.24 -20.42 -0.29
C THR A 222 27.63 -20.92 -0.66
N PHE A 223 28.66 -20.59 0.12
CA PHE A 223 29.99 -21.10 -0.18
C PHE A 223 30.31 -22.38 0.59
N VAL A 224 31.23 -23.16 0.02
CA VAL A 224 31.90 -24.28 0.67
C VAL A 224 33.39 -24.05 0.61
N GLU A 225 34.09 -24.42 1.68
CA GLU A 225 35.53 -24.34 1.78
C GLU A 225 36.13 -25.74 1.72
N LEU A 226 36.96 -25.94 0.71
CA LEU A 226 37.58 -27.20 0.38
C LEU A 226 39.03 -27.18 0.86
N SER A 227 39.46 -28.27 1.48
CA SER A 227 40.86 -28.42 1.89
C SER A 227 41.27 -29.89 1.95
N PHE A 228 42.57 -30.11 2.04
CA PHE A 228 43.14 -31.41 2.40
C PHE A 228 43.86 -31.27 3.75
N THR A 229 43.55 -32.18 4.67
CA THR A 229 44.30 -32.30 5.93
C THR A 229 45.50 -33.21 5.69
N GLU A 230 46.70 -32.68 5.97
CA GLU A 230 47.97 -33.42 5.93
C GLU A 230 48.43 -33.68 7.39
N HIS A 231 48.58 -34.95 7.77
CA HIS A 231 48.72 -35.35 9.18
C HIS A 231 50.07 -35.05 9.86
N ASN A 232 51.07 -34.50 9.15
CA ASN A 232 52.40 -34.17 9.69
C ASN A 232 52.78 -32.69 9.46
N ALA A 233 51.97 -31.75 9.98
CA ALA A 233 52.23 -30.32 9.86
C ALA A 233 53.26 -29.75 10.87
N ASP A 234 53.56 -30.48 11.96
CA ASP A 234 54.35 -29.98 13.10
C ASP A 234 55.86 -30.28 13.06
N GLU A 235 56.34 -31.01 12.04
CA GLU A 235 57.79 -31.16 11.83
C GLU A 235 58.33 -29.96 11.02
N PRO A 236 59.51 -29.42 11.36
CA PRO A 236 60.01 -28.18 10.78
C PRO A 236 60.09 -28.27 9.25
N ALA A 237 59.53 -27.26 8.58
CA ALA A 237 59.44 -27.15 7.11
C ALA A 237 60.78 -27.31 6.39
N THR A 238 61.91 -27.20 7.10
CA THR A 238 63.27 -27.38 6.58
C THR A 238 63.62 -28.82 6.20
N LEU A 239 62.88 -29.83 6.67
CA LEU A 239 63.04 -31.24 6.25
C LEU A 239 62.20 -31.62 5.02
N TYR A 240 61.24 -30.78 4.62
CA TYR A 240 60.29 -31.04 3.55
C TYR A 240 60.44 -29.99 2.45
N THR A 241 61.47 -30.12 1.60
CA THR A 241 61.50 -29.41 0.31
C THR A 241 60.31 -29.86 -0.54
N GLY A 242 59.78 -28.99 -1.41
CA GLY A 242 58.43 -29.01 -2.01
C GLY A 242 57.90 -30.26 -2.72
N ALA A 243 58.59 -31.40 -2.68
CA ALA A 243 58.22 -32.66 -3.32
C ALA A 243 57.50 -33.68 -2.40
N ARG A 244 57.11 -33.32 -1.17
CA ARG A 244 56.40 -34.20 -0.20
C ARG A 244 54.99 -33.73 0.20
N ARG A 245 54.53 -32.61 -0.35
CA ARG A 245 53.16 -32.10 -0.20
C ARG A 245 52.28 -32.69 -1.29
N TYR A 246 50.99 -32.87 -1.04
CA TYR A 246 50.07 -33.42 -2.03
C TYR A 246 49.96 -32.50 -3.26
N PRO A 247 50.46 -32.90 -4.45
CA PRO A 247 50.46 -32.06 -5.64
C PRO A 247 49.20 -32.25 -6.48
N GLY A 248 48.37 -33.24 -6.13
CA GLY A 248 47.10 -33.46 -6.79
C GLY A 248 46.11 -32.41 -6.36
N GLY A 249 45.38 -31.82 -7.27
CA GLY A 249 44.16 -31.14 -6.85
C GLY A 249 43.08 -32.14 -6.43
N GLY A 250 41.83 -31.71 -6.48
CA GLY A 250 40.67 -32.53 -6.12
C GLY A 250 39.68 -32.66 -7.26
N VAL A 251 38.65 -33.49 -7.06
CA VAL A 251 37.43 -33.48 -7.85
C VAL A 251 36.29 -33.14 -6.90
N PHE A 252 35.64 -32.01 -7.14
CA PHE A 252 34.47 -31.60 -6.37
C PHE A 252 33.20 -31.82 -7.20
N THR A 253 32.23 -32.51 -6.61
CA THR A 253 30.97 -32.88 -7.28
C THR A 253 29.79 -32.67 -6.35
N CYS A 254 28.65 -32.29 -6.94
CA CYS A 254 27.37 -32.21 -6.25
C CYS A 254 26.39 -33.14 -6.96
N THR A 255 25.89 -34.16 -6.26
CA THR A 255 24.98 -35.16 -6.86
C THR A 255 23.72 -35.34 -6.00
N PRO A 256 22.51 -35.22 -6.56
CA PRO A 256 22.20 -34.79 -7.93
C PRO A 256 22.63 -33.33 -8.21
N ALA A 257 22.67 -32.92 -9.48
CA ALA A 257 23.15 -31.61 -9.92
C ALA A 257 22.15 -30.47 -9.64
N HIS A 258 21.74 -30.32 -8.38
CA HIS A 258 20.80 -29.29 -7.92
C HIS A 258 21.43 -27.90 -7.79
N VAL A 259 22.76 -27.82 -7.80
CA VAL A 259 23.52 -26.56 -7.72
C VAL A 259 24.44 -26.40 -8.92
N LYS A 260 24.67 -25.15 -9.31
CA LYS A 260 25.83 -24.74 -10.11
C LYS A 260 26.96 -24.29 -9.20
N ILE A 261 28.18 -24.60 -9.59
CA ILE A 261 29.38 -24.39 -8.78
C ILE A 261 30.21 -23.29 -9.44
N TYR A 262 30.69 -22.32 -8.68
CA TYR A 262 31.47 -21.20 -9.19
C TYR A 262 32.75 -21.01 -8.39
N THR A 263 33.80 -20.50 -9.05
CA THR A 263 35.09 -20.22 -8.42
C THR A 263 35.21 -18.80 -7.87
N ASP A 264 34.19 -17.97 -8.03
CA ASP A 264 34.15 -16.58 -7.58
C ASP A 264 32.81 -16.22 -6.91
N ALA A 265 32.85 -15.26 -5.99
CA ALA A 265 31.69 -14.85 -5.19
C ALA A 265 30.55 -14.22 -6.03
N LEU A 266 30.89 -13.59 -7.16
CA LEU A 266 29.92 -12.99 -8.08
C LEU A 266 29.23 -14.04 -8.96
N CYS A 267 29.70 -15.30 -8.91
CA CYS A 267 29.23 -16.42 -9.72
C CYS A 267 29.32 -16.12 -11.22
N THR A 268 30.51 -15.69 -11.67
CA THR A 268 30.80 -15.37 -13.07
C THR A 268 31.63 -16.43 -13.78
N ALA A 269 32.39 -17.24 -13.03
CA ALA A 269 33.22 -18.33 -13.52
C ALA A 269 32.67 -19.69 -13.01
N GLU A 270 31.86 -20.36 -13.83
CA GLU A 270 31.27 -21.66 -13.52
C GLU A 270 32.32 -22.77 -13.61
N LEU A 271 32.40 -23.62 -12.57
CA LEU A 271 33.17 -24.84 -12.56
C LEU A 271 32.34 -25.95 -13.22
N PRO A 272 32.83 -26.59 -14.31
CA PRO A 272 32.09 -27.64 -15.01
C PRO A 272 31.74 -28.83 -14.11
N ALA A 273 30.69 -29.58 -14.47
CA ALA A 273 30.31 -30.80 -13.74
C ALA A 273 31.46 -31.82 -13.74
N GLY A 274 31.83 -32.33 -12.56
CA GLY A 274 33.03 -33.17 -12.40
C GLY A 274 34.33 -32.36 -12.37
N GLY A 275 34.22 -31.03 -12.19
CA GLY A 275 35.30 -30.05 -12.28
C GLY A 275 36.49 -30.43 -11.42
N ALA A 276 37.55 -30.82 -12.12
CA ALA A 276 38.80 -31.18 -11.52
C ALA A 276 39.50 -29.89 -11.09
N LEU A 277 39.69 -29.71 -9.80
CA LEU A 277 40.45 -28.60 -9.21
C LEU A 277 41.93 -28.93 -9.33
N ASP A 278 42.77 -27.96 -9.65
CA ASP A 278 44.23 -28.14 -9.71
C ASP A 278 44.91 -27.83 -8.37
N ALA A 279 46.24 -27.93 -8.33
CA ALA A 279 47.05 -27.66 -7.13
C ALA A 279 47.15 -26.17 -6.78
N VAL A 280 46.87 -25.26 -7.72
CA VAL A 280 46.81 -23.81 -7.47
C VAL A 280 45.50 -23.46 -6.80
N GLN A 281 44.41 -24.09 -7.23
CA GLN A 281 43.09 -23.95 -6.65
C GLN A 281 43.02 -24.64 -5.28
N LEU A 282 43.58 -25.83 -5.11
CA LEU A 282 43.66 -26.52 -3.81
C LEU A 282 45.12 -26.65 -3.34
N PRO A 283 45.75 -25.56 -2.86
CA PRO A 283 47.14 -25.61 -2.46
C PRO A 283 47.32 -26.44 -1.17
N PRO A 284 48.47 -27.11 -0.99
CA PRO A 284 48.69 -27.97 0.16
C PRO A 284 48.67 -27.18 1.48
N GLY A 285 47.81 -27.59 2.41
CA GLY A 285 47.57 -26.89 3.68
C GLY A 285 46.71 -25.61 3.53
N GLY A 286 46.26 -25.28 2.32
CA GLY A 286 45.38 -24.15 2.05
C GLY A 286 43.90 -24.54 1.94
N LYS A 287 43.07 -23.51 1.92
CA LYS A 287 41.61 -23.57 1.83
C LYS A 287 41.17 -22.90 0.53
N TYR A 288 40.21 -23.48 -0.18
CA TYR A 288 39.65 -22.94 -1.42
C TYR A 288 38.15 -22.81 -1.35
N ARG A 289 37.62 -21.62 -1.69
CA ARG A 289 36.19 -21.36 -1.64
C ARG A 289 35.56 -21.59 -3.00
N LEU A 290 34.51 -22.40 -3.01
CA LEU A 290 33.57 -22.53 -4.13
C LEU A 290 32.22 -21.97 -3.71
N TYR A 291 31.53 -21.35 -4.66
CA TYR A 291 30.23 -20.71 -4.44
C TYR A 291 29.15 -21.52 -5.14
N LEU A 292 28.15 -21.95 -4.38
CA LEU A 292 27.05 -22.78 -4.84
C LEU A 292 25.81 -21.92 -5.07
N ARG A 293 25.19 -22.05 -6.25
CA ARG A 293 23.91 -21.44 -6.58
C ARG A 293 22.87 -22.51 -6.84
N GLY A 294 21.76 -22.48 -6.11
CA GLY A 294 20.67 -23.43 -6.28
C GLY A 294 19.97 -23.23 -7.62
N VAL A 295 19.82 -24.30 -8.39
CA VAL A 295 19.10 -24.31 -9.68
C VAL A 295 17.86 -25.21 -9.64
N THR A 296 17.82 -26.21 -8.76
CA THR A 296 16.68 -27.12 -8.63
C THR A 296 16.51 -27.49 -7.17
N GLU A 297 15.28 -27.49 -6.67
CA GLU A 297 14.98 -27.87 -5.28
C GLU A 297 15.32 -29.33 -5.02
N GLY A 298 15.88 -29.61 -3.84
CA GLY A 298 16.18 -30.98 -3.42
C GLY A 298 17.48 -31.13 -2.67
N LYS A 299 17.59 -32.24 -1.93
CA LYS A 299 18.84 -32.65 -1.28
C LYS A 299 19.89 -33.07 -2.31
N PHE A 300 21.15 -32.80 -2.02
CA PHE A 300 22.30 -33.24 -2.79
C PHE A 300 23.48 -33.53 -1.86
N GLU A 301 24.39 -34.40 -2.30
CA GLU A 301 25.64 -34.68 -1.61
C GLU A 301 26.76 -33.85 -2.26
N ALA A 302 27.41 -32.99 -1.47
CA ALA A 302 28.66 -32.34 -1.84
C ALA A 302 29.82 -33.27 -1.51
N ARG A 303 30.61 -33.63 -2.53
CA ARG A 303 31.67 -34.65 -2.45
C ARG A 303 33.00 -34.11 -2.97
N LEU A 304 34.05 -34.21 -2.14
CA LEU A 304 35.43 -33.90 -2.50
C LEU A 304 36.26 -35.19 -2.46
N ALA A 305 36.74 -35.60 -3.63
CA ALA A 305 37.68 -36.71 -3.76
C ALA A 305 39.08 -36.19 -4.09
N ALA A 306 40.12 -36.80 -3.52
CA ALA A 306 41.49 -36.60 -3.97
C ALA A 306 41.62 -37.22 -5.38
N ARG A 307 42.36 -36.56 -6.28
CA ARG A 307 42.74 -37.18 -7.56
C ARG A 307 43.70 -38.34 -7.31
N GLU A 308 43.60 -39.38 -8.13
CA GLU A 308 44.53 -40.51 -8.03
C GLU A 308 45.97 -40.05 -8.33
N LEU A 309 46.92 -40.43 -7.47
CA LEU A 309 48.34 -40.11 -7.61
C LEU A 309 48.91 -40.53 -8.98
N ALA A 310 48.42 -41.65 -9.52
CA ALA A 310 48.82 -42.17 -10.83
C ALA A 310 48.39 -41.29 -12.02
N ALA A 311 47.37 -40.44 -11.86
CA ALA A 311 46.84 -39.57 -12.91
C ALA A 311 47.47 -38.16 -12.91
N ILE A 312 48.23 -37.80 -11.87
CA ILE A 312 48.82 -36.47 -11.69
C ILE A 312 50.30 -36.43 -12.14
N ILE A 313 50.98 -37.58 -12.12
CA ILE A 313 52.41 -37.70 -12.43
C ILE A 313 52.57 -38.19 -13.88
N ASP A 314 53.25 -37.43 -14.73
CA ASP A 314 53.57 -37.82 -16.12
C ASP A 314 54.33 -39.17 -16.11
N PRO A 315 54.01 -40.14 -16.98
CA PRO A 315 54.76 -41.39 -17.09
C PRO A 315 56.30 -41.21 -17.24
N ILE A 316 56.78 -40.07 -17.76
CA ILE A 316 58.23 -39.74 -17.83
C ILE A 316 58.77 -39.26 -16.47
N GLU A 317 58.00 -38.49 -15.69
CA GLU A 317 58.39 -38.08 -14.33
C GLU A 317 58.32 -39.24 -13.33
N LYS A 318 57.50 -40.26 -13.61
CA LYS A 318 57.39 -41.47 -12.79
C LYS A 318 58.73 -42.21 -12.62
N ALA A 319 59.65 -42.10 -13.57
CA ALA A 319 60.99 -42.70 -13.48
C ALA A 319 62.02 -41.80 -12.76
N ALA A 320 61.87 -40.47 -12.84
CA ALA A 320 62.81 -39.51 -12.25
C ALA A 320 62.43 -39.05 -10.83
N ALA A 321 61.13 -39.09 -10.47
CA ALA A 321 60.58 -38.61 -9.21
C ALA A 321 60.00 -39.71 -8.29
N ALA A 322 60.15 -40.99 -8.66
CA ALA A 322 59.75 -42.13 -7.81
C ALA A 322 60.30 -42.08 -6.36
N PRO A 323 61.54 -41.61 -6.08
CA PRO A 323 62.05 -41.52 -4.71
C PRO A 323 61.32 -40.49 -3.85
N THR A 324 60.69 -39.49 -4.48
CA THR A 324 60.15 -38.30 -3.81
C THR A 324 58.70 -38.45 -3.36
N TYR A 325 57.87 -39.21 -4.09
CA TYR A 325 56.44 -39.41 -3.77
C TYR A 325 56.11 -40.67 -2.96
N ARG A 326 57.10 -41.55 -2.70
CA ARG A 326 56.87 -42.80 -1.92
C ARG A 326 56.35 -42.55 -0.49
N PHE A 327 56.65 -41.38 0.08
CA PHE A 327 56.20 -41.01 1.42
C PHE A 327 54.81 -40.35 1.44
N LEU A 328 54.12 -40.25 0.30
CA LEU A 328 52.79 -39.66 0.20
C LEU A 328 51.76 -40.78 0.03
N GLN A 329 50.78 -40.85 0.95
CA GLN A 329 49.73 -41.86 0.90
C GLN A 329 48.38 -41.21 1.20
N LEU A 330 47.34 -41.60 0.47
CA LEU A 330 45.95 -41.25 0.85
C LEU A 330 45.59 -42.02 2.12
N TRP A 331 44.89 -41.39 3.08
CA TRP A 331 44.60 -41.96 4.42
C TRP A 331 44.12 -43.42 4.41
N THR A 332 43.38 -43.79 3.37
CA THR A 332 43.17 -45.17 2.90
C THR A 332 43.37 -45.14 1.38
N ASP A 333 43.64 -46.27 0.72
CA ASP A 333 43.78 -46.29 -0.75
C ASP A 333 42.58 -47.01 -1.38
N PRO A 334 41.62 -46.30 -1.99
CA PRO A 334 41.48 -44.83 -2.04
C PRO A 334 40.88 -44.24 -0.74
N ALA A 335 41.19 -42.97 -0.44
CA ALA A 335 40.67 -42.31 0.75
C ALA A 335 39.17 -42.08 0.58
N PRO A 336 38.32 -42.32 1.60
CA PRO A 336 36.92 -41.99 1.48
C PRO A 336 36.81 -40.50 1.17
N PRO A 337 36.01 -40.14 0.16
CA PRO A 337 35.78 -38.73 -0.14
C PRO A 337 35.21 -38.02 1.08
N ALA A 338 35.48 -36.72 1.22
CA ALA A 338 34.69 -35.92 2.14
C ALA A 338 33.29 -35.74 1.53
N GLN A 339 32.26 -35.99 2.33
CA GLN A 339 30.85 -35.93 1.92
C GLN A 339 30.05 -35.12 2.93
N VAL A 340 29.20 -34.23 2.44
CA VAL A 340 28.25 -33.46 3.25
C VAL A 340 26.90 -33.45 2.53
N GLU A 341 25.83 -33.86 3.21
CA GLU A 341 24.45 -33.68 2.71
C GLU A 341 24.07 -32.20 2.84
N MET A 342 23.68 -31.60 1.72
CA MET A 342 23.18 -30.24 1.63
C MET A 342 21.83 -30.23 0.91
N GLY A 343 21.12 -29.12 0.95
CA GLY A 343 19.80 -29.00 0.30
C GLY A 343 19.62 -27.67 -0.41
N VAL A 344 19.06 -27.71 -1.62
CA VAL A 344 18.56 -26.50 -2.28
C VAL A 344 17.12 -26.27 -1.85
N VAL A 345 16.86 -25.12 -1.23
CA VAL A 345 15.58 -24.78 -0.61
C VAL A 345 14.97 -23.54 -1.25
N LYS A 346 13.67 -23.60 -1.53
CA LYS A 346 12.89 -22.47 -2.02
C LYS A 346 12.22 -21.76 -0.85
N LEU A 347 12.51 -20.47 -0.71
CA LEU A 347 11.74 -19.59 0.18
C LEU A 347 10.56 -19.01 -0.60
N THR A 348 9.42 -18.80 0.05
CA THR A 348 8.23 -18.27 -0.63
C THR A 348 7.52 -17.27 0.28
N MET A 349 7.12 -16.15 -0.31
CA MET A 349 6.22 -15.15 0.24
C MET A 349 5.02 -15.00 -0.68
N THR A 350 3.84 -15.15 -0.11
CA THR A 350 2.56 -14.88 -0.79
C THR A 350 2.06 -13.52 -0.35
N LEU A 351 2.26 -12.51 -1.20
CA LEU A 351 1.69 -11.18 -1.01
C LEU A 351 0.27 -11.15 -1.55
N HIS A 352 -0.65 -10.54 -0.83
CA HIS A 352 -2.04 -10.41 -1.28
C HIS A 352 -2.35 -8.99 -1.76
N ALA A 353 -3.45 -8.81 -2.49
CA ALA A 353 -4.04 -7.54 -2.96
C ALA A 353 -5.56 -7.55 -2.77
N GLN A 354 -6.21 -6.38 -2.69
CA GLN A 354 -7.67 -6.35 -2.66
C GLN A 354 -8.26 -6.91 -3.95
N ASP A 355 -9.36 -7.66 -3.83
CA ASP A 355 -10.12 -8.13 -5.00
C ASP A 355 -10.98 -6.98 -5.55
N ALA A 356 -10.41 -6.20 -6.48
CA ALA A 356 -11.09 -5.08 -7.11
C ALA A 356 -12.42 -5.51 -7.79
N GLY A 357 -12.48 -6.73 -8.34
CA GLY A 357 -13.68 -7.26 -8.98
C GLY A 357 -14.78 -7.57 -7.97
N ALA A 358 -14.45 -8.28 -6.89
CA ALA A 358 -15.40 -8.59 -5.83
C ALA A 358 -15.84 -7.33 -5.05
N LEU A 359 -14.94 -6.36 -4.84
CA LEU A 359 -15.29 -5.08 -4.21
C LEU A 359 -16.26 -4.26 -5.07
N ALA A 360 -16.07 -4.22 -6.38
CA ALA A 360 -16.96 -3.52 -7.30
C ALA A 360 -18.36 -4.14 -7.38
N ALA A 361 -18.49 -5.43 -7.07
CA ALA A 361 -19.76 -6.15 -7.02
C ALA A 361 -20.55 -5.96 -5.70
N LEU A 362 -19.93 -5.36 -4.67
CA LEU A 362 -20.64 -5.10 -3.42
C LEU A 362 -21.68 -3.99 -3.59
N THR A 363 -22.85 -4.22 -3.00
CA THR A 363 -23.95 -3.25 -2.99
C THR A 363 -24.50 -3.03 -1.58
N VAL A 364 -24.81 -1.79 -1.23
CA VAL A 364 -25.51 -1.40 0.00
C VAL A 364 -26.52 -0.31 -0.34
N ASN A 365 -27.81 -0.60 -0.19
CA ASN A 365 -28.88 0.35 -0.53
C ASN A 365 -28.88 1.57 0.44
N PRO A 366 -28.57 2.80 -0.04
CA PRO A 366 -28.67 4.00 0.79
C PRO A 366 -30.10 4.53 0.94
N ASP A 367 -31.02 4.12 0.07
CA ASP A 367 -32.40 4.59 0.01
C ASP A 367 -33.30 3.76 0.94
N VAL A 368 -32.98 3.81 2.24
CA VAL A 368 -33.72 3.16 3.33
C VAL A 368 -34.05 4.17 4.43
N ASP A 369 -35.10 3.89 5.21
CA ASP A 369 -35.58 4.75 6.29
C ASP A 369 -35.83 3.90 7.55
N PRO A 370 -35.36 4.33 8.75
CA PRO A 370 -34.49 5.49 8.98
C PRO A 370 -33.08 5.29 8.39
N VAL A 371 -32.35 6.39 8.16
CA VAL A 371 -30.97 6.38 7.61
C VAL A 371 -30.00 5.51 8.43
N ALA A 372 -30.25 5.34 9.73
CA ALA A 372 -29.50 4.43 10.59
C ALA A 372 -29.51 2.96 10.09
N THR A 373 -30.52 2.56 9.33
CA THR A 373 -30.58 1.24 8.66
C THR A 373 -29.47 1.09 7.63
N TYR A 374 -29.23 2.13 6.82
CA TYR A 374 -28.12 2.16 5.87
C TYR A 374 -26.77 2.11 6.59
N HIS A 375 -26.60 2.92 7.63
CA HIS A 375 -25.36 2.93 8.43
C HIS A 375 -25.07 1.55 9.04
N THR A 376 -26.11 0.86 9.53
CA THR A 376 -25.97 -0.50 10.09
C THR A 376 -25.58 -1.51 9.01
N ALA A 377 -26.22 -1.46 7.84
CA ALA A 377 -25.89 -2.33 6.71
C ALA A 377 -24.44 -2.11 6.23
N LEU A 378 -24.00 -0.85 6.09
CA LEU A 378 -22.66 -0.49 5.67
C LEU A 378 -21.59 -0.92 6.70
N LYS A 379 -21.88 -0.76 8.00
CA LYS A 379 -21.04 -1.25 9.10
C LYS A 379 -20.86 -2.77 9.02
N ASN A 380 -21.96 -3.50 8.86
CA ASN A 380 -21.98 -4.96 8.88
C ASN A 380 -21.51 -5.60 7.58
N LEU A 381 -21.36 -4.84 6.49
CA LEU A 381 -20.89 -5.34 5.20
C LEU A 381 -19.49 -5.98 5.33
N GLY A 382 -19.36 -7.29 5.14
CA GLY A 382 -18.05 -7.94 5.06
C GLY A 382 -17.31 -7.52 3.79
N LEU A 383 -16.01 -7.24 3.89
CA LEU A 383 -15.17 -7.05 2.71
C LEU A 383 -14.66 -8.41 2.21
N PRO A 384 -14.54 -8.60 0.88
CA PRO A 384 -13.90 -9.76 0.30
C PRO A 384 -12.49 -9.98 0.88
N PRO A 385 -12.07 -11.24 1.07
CA PRO A 385 -10.68 -11.55 1.39
C PRO A 385 -9.73 -11.02 0.30
N GLN A 386 -8.52 -10.63 0.72
CA GLN A 386 -7.47 -10.25 -0.22
C GLN A 386 -7.01 -11.47 -1.06
N LEU A 387 -6.77 -11.27 -2.35
CA LEU A 387 -6.32 -12.30 -3.29
C LEU A 387 -4.80 -12.41 -3.31
N ALA A 388 -4.29 -13.64 -3.33
CA ALA A 388 -2.87 -13.89 -3.50
C ALA A 388 -2.37 -13.40 -4.88
N LEU A 389 -1.30 -12.63 -4.88
CA LEU A 389 -0.60 -12.20 -6.08
C LEU A 389 0.30 -13.33 -6.59
N SER A 390 0.33 -13.50 -7.91
CA SER A 390 1.34 -14.37 -8.54
C SER A 390 2.75 -13.80 -8.34
N THR A 391 3.78 -14.65 -8.44
CA THR A 391 5.18 -14.20 -8.41
C THR A 391 5.45 -13.11 -9.45
N ALA A 392 4.92 -13.29 -10.67
CA ALA A 392 5.06 -12.29 -11.72
C ALA A 392 4.41 -10.95 -11.32
N THR A 393 3.20 -10.97 -10.73
CA THR A 393 2.47 -9.76 -10.34
C THR A 393 3.15 -9.03 -9.18
N LYS A 394 3.54 -9.75 -8.11
CA LYS A 394 4.18 -9.12 -6.94
C LYS A 394 5.55 -8.49 -7.26
N ILE A 395 6.19 -8.89 -8.36
CA ILE A 395 7.46 -8.32 -8.86
C ILE A 395 7.23 -7.23 -9.91
N LYS A 396 6.35 -7.47 -10.89
CA LYS A 396 6.16 -6.55 -12.02
C LYS A 396 5.31 -5.32 -11.66
N THR A 397 4.26 -5.52 -10.87
CA THR A 397 3.34 -4.44 -10.49
C THR A 397 3.36 -4.12 -9.01
N GLY A 398 3.77 -5.09 -8.18
CA GLY A 398 3.83 -4.94 -6.72
C GLY A 398 2.44 -4.75 -6.09
N ARG A 399 2.43 -4.44 -4.78
CA ARG A 399 1.23 -4.03 -4.04
C ARG A 399 1.25 -2.53 -3.77
N LEU A 400 0.14 -1.85 -4.05
CA LEU A 400 -0.04 -0.45 -3.67
C LEU A 400 -0.39 -0.38 -2.17
N LEU A 401 0.31 0.50 -1.45
CA LEU A 401 0.11 0.75 -0.03
C LEU A 401 -0.07 2.25 0.20
N HIS A 402 -0.98 2.61 1.10
CA HIS A 402 -1.11 3.98 1.59
C HIS A 402 -0.26 4.17 2.85
N VAL A 403 0.38 5.33 2.98
CA VAL A 403 0.98 5.77 4.23
C VAL A 403 -0.13 6.11 5.20
N GLN A 404 -0.21 5.35 6.29
CA GLN A 404 -1.21 5.58 7.31
C GLN A 404 -0.66 6.60 8.31
N LYS A 405 -1.43 7.68 8.56
CA LYS A 405 -1.08 8.67 9.60
C LYS A 405 -1.58 8.16 10.95
N ASP A 406 -0.79 8.36 12.00
CA ASP A 406 -1.27 8.29 13.38
C ASP A 406 -2.16 9.52 13.65
N ASP A 407 -3.43 9.44 13.24
CA ASP A 407 -4.46 10.38 13.70
C ASP A 407 -4.91 9.91 15.10
N PRO A 408 -4.74 10.75 16.16
CA PRO A 408 -5.13 10.41 17.53
C PRO A 408 -6.61 10.03 17.66
N ASP A 409 -7.46 10.57 16.78
CA ASP A 409 -8.89 10.33 16.73
C ASP A 409 -9.23 9.14 15.80
N ALA A 410 -8.36 8.84 14.82
CA ALA A 410 -8.48 7.65 13.98
C ALA A 410 -7.99 6.41 14.74
N LYS A 411 -8.89 5.82 15.52
CA LYS A 411 -8.65 4.49 16.12
C LYS A 411 -8.54 3.37 15.07
N ALA A 412 -8.67 3.65 13.76
CA ALA A 412 -8.80 2.59 12.76
C ALA A 412 -8.32 2.88 11.32
N ASN A 413 -7.01 2.97 11.09
CA ASN A 413 -6.41 2.74 9.76
C ASN A 413 -5.89 1.29 9.71
N HIS A 414 -6.57 0.39 8.99
CA HIS A 414 -6.34 -1.06 9.16
C HIS A 414 -6.74 -1.90 7.94
N ASN A 415 -6.22 -1.60 6.75
CA ASN A 415 -6.36 -2.48 5.57
C ASN A 415 -4.99 -2.83 5.00
N ARG A 416 -4.15 -3.39 5.87
CA ARG A 416 -2.77 -3.76 5.56
C ARG A 416 -2.73 -4.87 4.53
N ALA A 417 -1.66 -4.94 3.76
CA ALA A 417 -1.48 -6.05 2.84
C ALA A 417 -1.13 -7.32 3.59
N LYS A 418 -1.91 -8.39 3.39
CA LYS A 418 -1.58 -9.71 3.94
C LYS A 418 -0.33 -10.27 3.23
N LEU A 419 0.65 -10.69 4.02
CA LEU A 419 1.84 -11.39 3.59
C LEU A 419 1.91 -12.74 4.30
N THR A 420 1.84 -13.84 3.56
CA THR A 420 1.93 -15.18 4.13
C THR A 420 3.26 -15.81 3.75
N ILE A 421 4.00 -16.26 4.75
CA ILE A 421 5.11 -17.20 4.57
C ILE A 421 4.52 -18.59 4.81
N PRO A 422 4.35 -19.41 3.75
CA PRO A 422 3.60 -20.65 3.84
C PRO A 422 4.33 -21.65 4.75
N LYS A 423 3.53 -22.50 5.41
CA LYS A 423 4.04 -23.62 6.18
C LYS A 423 4.96 -24.48 5.32
N LEU A 424 6.09 -24.89 5.85
CA LEU A 424 6.97 -25.86 5.20
C LEU A 424 6.40 -27.27 5.40
N GLU A 425 5.90 -27.87 4.33
CA GLU A 425 5.36 -29.23 4.34
C GLU A 425 5.67 -30.00 3.06
N GLY A 426 5.52 -31.33 3.12
CA GLY A 426 5.76 -32.21 1.98
C GLY A 426 7.18 -32.07 1.41
N PRO A 427 7.33 -31.97 0.07
CA PRO A 427 8.64 -31.83 -0.58
C PRO A 427 9.45 -30.62 -0.10
N ALA A 428 8.80 -29.48 0.17
CA ALA A 428 9.47 -28.26 0.61
C ALA A 428 10.17 -28.45 1.97
N ALA A 429 9.54 -29.20 2.89
CA ALA A 429 10.16 -29.56 4.16
C ALA A 429 11.25 -30.65 3.99
N ALA A 430 11.03 -31.61 3.08
CA ALA A 430 11.96 -32.72 2.83
C ALA A 430 13.28 -32.27 2.18
N ASN A 431 13.31 -31.10 1.53
CA ASN A 431 14.51 -30.55 0.91
C ASN A 431 15.53 -29.98 1.93
N TRP A 432 15.10 -29.74 3.18
CA TRP A 432 15.98 -29.27 4.25
C TRP A 432 16.80 -30.43 4.84
N PRO A 433 18.15 -30.32 4.90
CA PRO A 433 18.99 -31.31 5.56
C PRO A 433 18.75 -31.40 7.06
N ALA A 434 19.20 -32.49 7.69
CA ALA A 434 19.19 -32.60 9.15
C ALA A 434 20.09 -31.53 9.79
N GLY A 435 19.74 -31.04 10.98
CA GLY A 435 20.53 -30.04 11.71
C GLY A 435 20.28 -28.58 11.30
N THR A 436 19.26 -28.30 10.49
CA THR A 436 18.88 -26.92 10.11
C THR A 436 17.72 -26.34 10.94
N ASP A 437 17.21 -27.05 11.96
CA ASP A 437 16.03 -26.60 12.72
C ASP A 437 16.25 -25.26 13.46
N ASP A 438 17.50 -24.98 13.83
CA ASP A 438 17.92 -23.72 14.45
C ASP A 438 18.12 -22.57 13.44
N TYR A 439 17.89 -22.79 12.15
CA TYR A 439 17.99 -21.73 11.14
C TYR A 439 16.79 -20.78 11.27
N GLU A 440 17.02 -19.51 10.94
CA GLU A 440 16.02 -18.46 10.96
C GLU A 440 15.81 -17.92 9.54
N LEU A 441 14.57 -17.78 9.11
CA LEU A 441 14.24 -16.96 7.96
C LEU A 441 14.26 -15.49 8.41
N VAL A 442 14.82 -14.61 7.59
CA VAL A 442 14.95 -13.19 7.89
C VAL A 442 14.18 -12.38 6.88
N LEU A 443 13.18 -11.65 7.36
CA LEU A 443 12.42 -10.68 6.60
C LEU A 443 13.06 -9.30 6.77
N GLN A 444 13.46 -8.68 5.67
CA GLN A 444 14.17 -7.40 5.70
C GLN A 444 13.74 -6.48 4.55
N THR A 445 13.74 -5.18 4.80
CA THR A 445 13.42 -4.17 3.77
C THR A 445 14.69 -3.65 3.11
N THR A 446 14.63 -3.49 1.80
CA THR A 446 15.60 -2.75 0.99
C THR A 446 14.82 -1.77 0.13
N ALA A 447 15.18 -0.49 0.17
CA ALA A 447 14.45 0.54 -0.55
C ALA A 447 15.39 1.62 -1.10
N ALA A 448 15.15 2.07 -2.33
CA ALA A 448 15.78 3.27 -2.87
C ALA A 448 15.15 4.54 -2.27
N SER A 449 13.83 4.50 -2.04
CA SER A 449 13.05 5.54 -1.39
C SER A 449 11.80 4.94 -0.73
N GLY A 450 11.20 5.65 0.22
CA GLY A 450 10.03 5.17 0.96
C GLY A 450 10.36 4.04 1.94
N SER A 451 9.34 3.53 2.62
CA SER A 451 9.49 2.42 3.56
C SER A 451 8.16 1.73 3.86
N VAL A 452 8.24 0.48 4.33
CA VAL A 452 7.11 -0.30 4.84
C VAL A 452 7.30 -0.63 6.32
N ALA A 453 6.18 -0.83 7.00
CA ALA A 453 6.09 -1.37 8.35
C ALA A 453 5.39 -2.74 8.31
N VAL A 454 5.75 -3.63 9.25
CA VAL A 454 5.23 -5.01 9.32
C VAL A 454 4.62 -5.25 10.68
N HIS A 455 3.46 -5.88 10.72
CA HIS A 455 2.66 -6.12 11.91
C HIS A 455 2.25 -7.59 12.02
N ALA A 456 2.02 -8.05 13.26
CA ALA A 456 1.54 -9.42 13.51
C ALA A 456 0.04 -9.60 13.20
N GLN A 457 -0.72 -8.50 13.20
CA GLN A 457 -2.17 -8.50 13.00
C GLN A 457 -2.58 -7.39 12.03
N GLU A 458 -3.72 -7.55 11.38
CA GLU A 458 -4.23 -6.58 10.40
C GLU A 458 -4.61 -5.25 11.06
N PHE A 459 -5.19 -5.32 12.27
CA PHE A 459 -5.84 -4.20 12.95
C PHE A 459 -5.11 -3.72 14.23
N ASP A 460 -3.96 -4.29 14.55
CA ASP A 460 -3.21 -3.93 15.77
C ASP A 460 -2.13 -2.88 15.47
N LYS A 461 -1.68 -2.09 16.45
CA LYS A 461 -0.57 -1.13 16.25
C LYS A 461 0.81 -1.73 16.54
N ASP A 462 0.86 -2.98 16.98
CA ASP A 462 2.09 -3.67 17.35
C ASP A 462 3.02 -3.94 16.15
N LEU A 463 3.97 -3.01 15.98
CA LEU A 463 5.00 -3.06 14.96
C LEU A 463 6.03 -4.17 15.26
N LEU A 464 6.29 -5.00 14.26
CA LEU A 464 7.38 -5.96 14.29
C LEU A 464 8.69 -5.29 13.84
N PRO A 465 9.80 -5.46 14.59
CA PRO A 465 11.09 -4.88 14.20
C PRO A 465 11.60 -5.55 12.92
N LEU A 466 12.09 -4.73 11.98
CA LEU A 466 12.84 -5.19 10.82
C LEU A 466 14.35 -4.97 11.05
N PRO A 467 15.22 -5.96 10.78
CA PRO A 467 14.90 -7.29 10.23
C PRO A 467 14.14 -8.18 11.22
N HIS A 468 13.08 -8.85 10.75
CA HIS A 468 12.26 -9.75 11.54
C HIS A 468 12.69 -11.20 11.31
N LYS A 469 12.81 -11.98 12.38
CA LYS A 469 13.34 -13.36 12.35
C LYS A 469 12.25 -14.37 12.66
N ILE A 470 12.17 -15.41 11.85
CA ILE A 470 11.19 -16.51 11.99
C ILE A 470 11.97 -17.81 12.05
N LYS A 471 11.80 -18.61 13.10
CA LYS A 471 12.51 -19.90 13.20
C LYS A 471 11.98 -20.88 12.17
N LEU A 472 12.87 -21.66 11.56
CA LEU A 472 12.51 -22.71 10.62
C LEU A 472 11.58 -23.75 11.27
N ALA A 473 11.87 -24.12 12.52
CA ALA A 473 11.04 -25.06 13.29
C ALA A 473 9.58 -24.58 13.45
N ASP A 474 9.37 -23.27 13.66
CA ASP A 474 8.03 -22.69 13.78
C ASP A 474 7.29 -22.76 12.43
N LEU A 475 8.01 -22.51 11.33
CA LEU A 475 7.45 -22.57 9.98
C LEU A 475 7.11 -24.00 9.52
N LYS A 476 7.75 -25.02 10.09
CA LYS A 476 7.37 -26.44 9.91
C LYS A 476 6.04 -26.76 10.62
N ALA A 477 5.73 -26.05 11.71
CA ALA A 477 4.51 -26.25 12.48
C ALA A 477 3.32 -25.54 11.83
N ALA A 478 3.47 -24.27 11.44
CA ALA A 478 2.40 -23.45 10.87
C ALA A 478 2.90 -22.42 9.87
N ALA A 479 2.01 -21.92 9.02
CA ALA A 479 2.28 -20.75 8.19
C ALA A 479 2.34 -19.50 9.08
N VAL A 480 3.12 -18.50 8.65
CA VAL A 480 3.22 -17.21 9.34
C VAL A 480 2.52 -16.16 8.49
N ASP A 481 1.43 -15.61 9.03
CA ASP A 481 0.71 -14.48 8.45
C ASP A 481 1.22 -13.18 9.08
N LEU A 482 1.63 -12.24 8.23
CA LEU A 482 2.11 -10.90 8.58
C LEU A 482 1.30 -9.87 7.80
N TRP A 483 1.34 -8.62 8.27
CA TRP A 483 0.55 -7.53 7.71
C TRP A 483 1.42 -6.32 7.41
N VAL A 484 1.47 -5.91 6.14
CA VAL A 484 2.38 -4.88 5.65
C VAL A 484 1.63 -3.58 5.39
N GLU A 485 2.16 -2.47 5.88
CA GLU A 485 1.63 -1.12 5.64
C GLU A 485 2.70 -0.18 5.09
N GLY A 486 2.26 0.91 4.46
CA GLY A 486 3.15 1.99 4.04
C GLY A 486 3.58 2.83 5.25
N ALA A 487 4.89 2.95 5.47
CA ALA A 487 5.44 3.78 6.54
C ALA A 487 5.90 5.16 6.00
N SER A 488 6.47 5.20 4.79
CA SER A 488 6.77 6.46 4.10
C SER A 488 6.64 6.32 2.58
N ALA A 489 6.19 7.38 1.92
CA ALA A 489 5.91 7.37 0.48
C ALA A 489 7.20 7.20 -0.34
N SER A 490 7.13 6.43 -1.42
CA SER A 490 8.22 6.24 -2.36
C SER A 490 8.25 7.35 -3.43
N ASP A 491 9.44 7.69 -3.90
CA ASP A 491 9.68 8.63 -4.99
C ASP A 491 9.31 8.03 -6.35
N GLN A 492 9.53 6.72 -6.55
CA GLN A 492 9.14 5.98 -7.75
C GLN A 492 8.32 4.74 -7.43
N ARG A 493 7.71 4.15 -8.47
CA ARG A 493 7.04 2.86 -8.37
C ARG A 493 8.05 1.77 -8.04
N LEU A 494 7.64 0.85 -7.16
CA LEU A 494 8.37 -0.38 -6.83
C LEU A 494 9.75 -0.19 -6.18
N ASP A 495 10.02 0.99 -5.62
CA ASP A 495 11.28 1.32 -4.93
C ASP A 495 11.45 0.56 -3.62
N VAL A 496 10.36 0.15 -2.99
CA VAL A 496 10.39 -0.58 -1.71
C VAL A 496 10.28 -2.07 -1.97
N GLN A 497 11.26 -2.82 -1.45
CA GLN A 497 11.29 -4.27 -1.51
C GLN A 497 11.33 -4.84 -0.10
N LEU A 498 10.53 -5.87 0.14
CA LEU A 498 10.63 -6.72 1.32
C LEU A 498 11.18 -8.07 0.86
N GLY A 499 12.37 -8.42 1.32
CA GLY A 499 13.08 -9.63 0.96
C GLY A 499 13.04 -10.67 2.09
N LEU A 500 12.88 -11.93 1.71
CA LEU A 500 12.99 -13.08 2.60
C LEU A 500 14.33 -13.77 2.36
N GLY A 501 15.12 -13.90 3.42
CA GLY A 501 16.44 -14.51 3.41
C GLY A 501 16.59 -15.61 4.47
N LEU A 502 17.83 -16.10 4.62
CA LEU A 502 18.20 -17.16 5.55
C LEU A 502 19.35 -16.69 6.45
N PHE A 503 19.26 -17.02 7.75
CA PHE A 503 20.27 -16.74 8.75
C PHE A 503 20.48 -17.97 9.65
N SER A 504 21.70 -18.10 10.19
CA SER A 504 22.02 -19.11 11.20
C SER A 504 23.08 -18.52 12.13
N ALA A 505 22.86 -18.64 13.44
CA ALA A 505 23.86 -18.27 14.44
C ALA A 505 24.98 -19.32 14.59
N LYS A 506 24.78 -20.53 14.04
CA LYS A 506 25.76 -21.63 13.97
C LYS A 506 25.77 -22.21 12.56
N PRO A 507 26.32 -21.50 11.57
CA PRO A 507 26.36 -22.00 10.20
C PRO A 507 27.27 -23.25 10.15
N GLY A 508 26.73 -24.37 9.65
CA GLY A 508 27.47 -25.62 9.38
C GLY A 508 28.09 -26.37 10.58
N ALA A 509 27.28 -26.97 11.47
CA ALA A 509 27.80 -27.98 12.41
C ALA A 509 27.93 -29.36 11.72
N GLY A 510 28.76 -29.44 10.68
CA GLY A 510 29.32 -30.71 10.22
C GLY A 510 30.48 -31.10 11.15
N THR A 511 30.59 -32.37 11.53
CA THR A 511 31.62 -32.84 12.45
C THR A 511 33.02 -32.37 12.05
N ALA A 512 33.63 -31.58 12.96
CA ALA A 512 34.98 -31.01 12.97
C ALA A 512 35.29 -29.90 11.93
N GLY A 513 35.13 -28.63 12.34
CA GLY A 513 35.72 -27.45 11.70
C GLY A 513 34.94 -26.16 11.74
N ASP A 514 35.25 -25.28 12.71
CA ASP A 514 34.64 -23.96 12.83
C ASP A 514 35.04 -23.01 11.68
N LEU A 515 34.17 -22.83 10.69
CA LEU A 515 34.32 -21.78 9.66
C LEU A 515 34.15 -20.35 10.23
N HIS A 516 33.53 -20.21 11.41
CA HIS A 516 33.07 -18.91 11.92
C HIS A 516 33.73 -18.40 13.21
N THR A 517 34.83 -19.00 13.69
CA THR A 517 35.57 -18.46 14.85
C THR A 517 36.48 -17.28 14.52
N THR A 518 36.65 -16.93 13.23
CA THR A 518 37.61 -15.88 12.79
C THR A 518 37.05 -14.82 11.83
N GLU A 519 35.89 -15.01 11.21
CA GLU A 519 35.24 -13.99 10.36
C GLU A 519 34.07 -13.29 11.08
N ALA A 520 33.93 -11.98 10.87
CA ALA A 520 32.98 -11.12 11.56
C ALA A 520 31.52 -11.42 11.19
N SER A 521 30.78 -12.07 12.11
CA SER A 521 29.33 -12.35 12.09
C SER A 521 28.80 -13.19 10.91
N PRO A 522 27.89 -14.17 11.16
CA PRO A 522 27.19 -14.86 10.08
C PRO A 522 26.33 -13.86 9.28
N ALA A 523 26.66 -13.66 8.00
CA ALA A 523 25.92 -12.77 7.12
C ALA A 523 24.61 -13.40 6.65
N THR A 524 23.49 -12.69 6.78
CA THR A 524 22.19 -13.12 6.25
C THR A 524 22.27 -13.35 4.73
N LYS A 525 21.84 -14.53 4.27
CA LYS A 525 21.66 -14.84 2.85
C LYS A 525 20.37 -14.21 2.35
N GLY A 526 20.49 -13.11 1.61
CA GLY A 526 19.35 -12.37 1.08
C GLY A 526 18.75 -12.98 -0.20
N ASN A 527 17.61 -12.39 -0.62
CA ASN A 527 16.94 -12.59 -1.91
C ASN A 527 16.49 -14.03 -2.20
N GLY A 528 16.09 -14.78 -1.17
CA GLY A 528 15.44 -16.08 -1.37
C GLY A 528 14.05 -15.94 -1.98
N ASP A 529 13.31 -14.89 -1.59
CA ASP A 529 12.12 -14.40 -2.29
C ASP A 529 11.97 -12.88 -2.05
N VAL A 530 11.22 -12.17 -2.90
CA VAL A 530 11.03 -10.72 -2.84
C VAL A 530 9.57 -10.34 -3.11
N CYS A 531 9.10 -9.33 -2.39
CA CYS A 531 7.83 -8.63 -2.62
C CYS A 531 8.13 -7.15 -2.87
N ARG A 532 7.52 -6.54 -3.90
CA ARG A 532 7.70 -5.10 -4.20
C ARG A 532 6.44 -4.32 -3.89
N PHE A 533 6.62 -3.06 -3.50
CA PHE A 533 5.54 -2.18 -3.04
C PHE A 533 5.61 -0.80 -3.69
N ASN A 534 4.44 -0.22 -3.95
CA ASN A 534 4.28 1.19 -4.31
C ASN A 534 3.69 1.89 -3.10
N VAL A 535 4.45 2.72 -2.38
CA VAL A 535 3.96 3.37 -1.17
C VAL A 535 3.61 4.80 -1.50
N VAL A 536 2.33 5.17 -1.36
CA VAL A 536 1.83 6.51 -1.69
C VAL A 536 1.26 7.18 -0.45
N ALA A 537 1.25 8.51 -0.40
CA ALA A 537 0.49 9.26 0.59
C ALA A 537 -0.33 10.33 -0.11
N ILE A 538 -1.61 10.47 0.23
CA ILE A 538 -2.42 11.58 -0.27
C ILE A 538 -1.99 12.84 0.50
N LYS A 539 -1.40 13.80 -0.21
CA LYS A 539 -0.94 15.08 0.33
C LYS A 539 -2.12 15.96 0.68
N GLU A 540 -3.01 16.13 -0.29
CA GLU A 540 -4.17 17.00 -0.18
C GLU A 540 -5.25 16.58 -1.17
N VAL A 541 -6.49 16.85 -0.78
CA VAL A 541 -7.67 16.81 -1.65
C VAL A 541 -8.10 18.25 -1.83
N LYS A 542 -8.51 18.63 -3.04
CA LYS A 542 -9.02 19.95 -3.37
C LYS A 542 -10.29 19.83 -4.19
N TYR A 543 -11.23 20.72 -3.94
CA TYR A 543 -12.25 21.07 -4.91
C TYR A 543 -11.85 22.38 -5.57
N ALA A 544 -12.15 22.52 -6.86
CA ALA A 544 -11.90 23.73 -7.61
C ALA A 544 -13.22 24.21 -8.20
N PHE A 545 -13.74 25.30 -7.64
CA PHE A 545 -14.86 26.02 -8.22
C PHE A 545 -14.30 27.23 -8.99
N SER A 546 -14.69 27.36 -10.25
CA SER A 546 -14.22 28.46 -11.10
C SER A 546 -15.39 29.37 -11.42
N ASN A 547 -15.34 30.61 -10.91
CA ASN A 547 -16.25 31.65 -11.36
C ASN A 547 -15.92 32.03 -12.80
N LEU A 548 -16.92 32.05 -13.67
CA LEU A 548 -16.76 32.48 -15.05
C LEU A 548 -16.88 34.00 -15.13
N ALA A 549 -15.98 34.65 -15.86
CA ALA A 549 -16.00 36.09 -16.04
C ALA A 549 -17.30 36.54 -16.73
N GLY A 550 -17.96 37.57 -16.19
CA GLY A 550 -19.24 38.07 -16.71
C GLY A 550 -20.45 37.19 -16.41
N LYS A 551 -20.28 36.13 -15.61
CA LYS A 551 -21.37 35.27 -15.12
C LYS A 551 -21.57 35.46 -13.62
N ALA A 552 -22.74 35.05 -13.15
CA ALA A 552 -23.06 35.03 -11.73
C ALA A 552 -22.02 34.20 -10.97
N VAL A 553 -21.64 34.67 -9.78
CA VAL A 553 -20.73 33.94 -8.90
C VAL A 553 -21.39 32.61 -8.51
N ILE A 554 -20.64 31.52 -8.71
CA ILE A 554 -21.02 30.17 -8.27
C ILE A 554 -20.30 29.80 -6.96
N TRP A 555 -19.16 30.43 -6.69
CA TRP A 555 -18.32 30.16 -5.52
C TRP A 555 -17.91 31.43 -4.79
N ASP A 556 -18.36 31.53 -3.54
CA ASP A 556 -17.94 32.53 -2.56
C ASP A 556 -16.94 31.90 -1.59
N ASP A 557 -15.66 32.04 -1.93
CA ASP A 557 -14.55 31.45 -1.19
C ASP A 557 -14.43 31.94 0.27
N PRO A 558 -14.56 33.27 0.57
CA PRO A 558 -14.53 33.76 1.94
C PRO A 558 -15.55 33.10 2.88
N ASN A 559 -16.76 32.84 2.38
CA ASN A 559 -17.84 32.24 3.19
C ASN A 559 -18.01 30.73 2.96
N LYS A 560 -17.20 30.12 2.08
CA LYS A 560 -17.29 28.72 1.66
C LYS A 560 -18.71 28.32 1.19
N ARG A 561 -19.32 29.17 0.35
CA ARG A 561 -20.68 28.97 -0.19
C ARG A 561 -20.63 28.63 -1.68
N PHE A 562 -21.30 27.53 -2.04
CA PHE A 562 -21.51 27.14 -3.43
C PHE A 562 -22.96 27.42 -3.84
N TYR A 563 -23.17 28.22 -4.88
CA TYR A 563 -24.49 28.63 -5.35
C TYR A 563 -25.03 27.69 -6.42
N ILE A 564 -25.97 26.82 -6.05
CA ILE A 564 -26.43 25.72 -6.92
C ILE A 564 -27.37 26.15 -8.06
N ASN A 565 -27.89 27.39 -8.03
CA ASN A 565 -28.86 27.89 -9.02
C ASN A 565 -28.26 28.91 -10.01
N THR A 566 -27.00 29.32 -9.84
CA THR A 566 -26.34 30.32 -10.69
C THR A 566 -25.44 29.71 -11.77
N GLU A 567 -25.40 28.37 -11.85
CA GLU A 567 -24.61 27.69 -12.88
C GLU A 567 -25.09 28.00 -14.29
N ASP A 568 -24.14 28.14 -15.23
CA ASP A 568 -24.44 28.56 -16.60
C ASP A 568 -25.19 27.47 -17.39
N ASP A 569 -24.98 26.18 -17.10
CA ASP A 569 -25.58 25.05 -17.84
C ASP A 569 -27.09 24.91 -17.58
N PRO A 570 -27.97 25.25 -18.55
CA PRO A 570 -29.42 25.08 -18.41
C PRO A 570 -29.84 23.62 -18.29
N ALA A 571 -29.10 22.68 -18.89
CA ALA A 571 -29.38 21.26 -18.77
C ALA A 571 -29.17 20.81 -17.32
N GLY A 572 -28.14 21.33 -16.67
CA GLY A 572 -27.81 21.08 -15.27
C GLY A 572 -28.86 21.52 -14.24
N ARG A 573 -29.73 22.45 -14.63
CA ARG A 573 -30.83 22.98 -13.81
C ARG A 573 -32.13 22.20 -14.03
N ALA A 574 -32.26 21.39 -15.07
CA ALA A 574 -33.47 20.59 -15.28
C ALA A 574 -33.57 19.38 -14.34
N LEU A 575 -34.71 19.20 -13.67
CA LEU A 575 -35.06 17.97 -12.93
C LEU A 575 -35.41 16.86 -13.93
N LYS A 576 -34.40 16.17 -14.47
CA LYS A 576 -34.57 14.97 -15.32
C LYS A 576 -34.35 13.70 -14.50
N SER A 577 -34.91 12.58 -14.96
CA SER A 577 -34.80 11.25 -14.33
C SER A 577 -33.36 10.71 -14.19
N ALA A 578 -32.39 11.29 -14.89
CA ALA A 578 -30.96 11.09 -14.66
C ALA A 578 -30.29 12.46 -14.47
N PRO A 579 -29.42 12.65 -13.45
CA PRO A 579 -28.83 13.95 -13.15
C PRO A 579 -27.99 14.44 -14.34
N PRO A 580 -28.36 15.57 -14.97
CA PRO A 580 -27.53 16.24 -15.98
C PRO A 580 -26.33 16.96 -15.31
N LYS A 581 -25.40 17.50 -16.11
CA LYS A 581 -24.11 18.13 -15.71
C LYS A 581 -24.19 19.40 -14.83
N GLY A 582 -25.28 19.62 -14.11
CA GLY A 582 -25.41 20.74 -13.16
C GLY A 582 -25.16 20.29 -11.73
N ARG A 583 -24.49 21.15 -10.95
CA ARG A 583 -23.92 20.91 -9.63
C ARG A 583 -22.74 19.97 -9.67
N THR A 584 -22.12 19.81 -10.84
CA THR A 584 -20.91 19.01 -11.01
C THR A 584 -19.72 19.76 -10.48
N ILE A 585 -18.89 19.06 -9.72
CA ILE A 585 -17.70 19.66 -9.12
C ILE A 585 -16.44 19.05 -9.70
N LYS A 586 -15.48 19.91 -10.01
CA LYS A 586 -14.12 19.50 -10.32
C LYS A 586 -13.36 19.29 -9.02
N ILE A 587 -12.83 18.09 -8.84
CA ILE A 587 -12.06 17.71 -7.67
C ILE A 587 -10.74 17.09 -8.08
N THR A 588 -9.73 17.28 -7.24
CA THR A 588 -8.40 16.74 -7.44
C THR A 588 -7.85 16.16 -6.14
N ALA A 589 -7.13 15.05 -6.21
CA ALA A 589 -6.30 14.54 -5.13
C ALA A 589 -4.84 14.51 -5.60
N GLU A 590 -3.95 15.07 -4.80
CA GLU A 590 -2.51 15.12 -5.07
C GLU A 590 -1.78 14.17 -4.13
N LEU A 591 -0.89 13.34 -4.69
CA LEU A 591 0.03 12.51 -3.91
C LEU A 591 1.24 13.34 -3.43
N THR A 592 1.81 13.00 -2.28
CA THR A 592 3.03 13.66 -1.76
C THR A 592 4.23 13.46 -2.68
N LYS A 593 4.25 12.36 -3.43
CA LYS A 593 5.25 12.00 -4.43
C LYS A 593 4.55 11.73 -5.76
N PRO A 594 5.07 12.23 -6.90
CA PRO A 594 4.40 12.17 -8.18
C PRO A 594 4.46 10.77 -8.79
N ILE A 595 3.56 9.88 -8.34
CA ILE A 595 3.42 8.52 -8.87
C ILE A 595 2.20 8.46 -9.79
N LYS A 596 2.44 8.20 -11.07
CA LYS A 596 1.41 8.06 -12.11
C LYS A 596 0.59 6.77 -11.94
N ASP A 597 -0.62 6.75 -12.49
CA ASP A 597 -1.51 5.60 -12.69
C ASP A 597 -1.96 4.94 -11.37
N VAL A 598 -2.02 5.73 -10.29
CA VAL A 598 -2.58 5.33 -8.99
C VAL A 598 -4.07 5.64 -9.01
N LYS A 599 -4.90 4.65 -8.71
CA LYS A 599 -6.35 4.81 -8.70
C LYS A 599 -6.83 5.40 -7.38
N ILE A 600 -7.42 6.59 -7.45
CA ILE A 600 -7.97 7.34 -6.31
C ILE A 600 -9.49 7.40 -6.44
N HIS A 601 -10.20 7.00 -5.40
CA HIS A 601 -11.65 7.13 -5.27
C HIS A 601 -12.00 8.46 -4.58
N PHE A 602 -13.12 9.06 -4.98
CA PHE A 602 -13.61 10.33 -4.45
C PHE A 602 -15.04 10.21 -3.93
N MET A 603 -15.25 10.62 -2.69
CA MET A 603 -16.53 10.51 -1.97
C MET A 603 -17.06 11.90 -1.60
N LEU A 604 -18.36 12.12 -1.76
CA LEU A 604 -19.06 13.26 -1.16
C LEU A 604 -19.46 12.87 0.26
N SER A 605 -18.70 13.29 1.26
CA SER A 605 -19.03 13.04 2.66
C SER A 605 -20.00 14.11 3.17
N PRO A 606 -21.29 13.80 3.40
CA PRO A 606 -22.22 14.75 3.99
C PRO A 606 -21.82 15.03 5.44
N ASN A 607 -22.04 16.26 5.90
CA ASN A 607 -21.90 16.58 7.32
C ASN A 607 -22.98 15.83 8.14
N LYS A 608 -22.61 15.35 9.33
CA LYS A 608 -23.50 14.64 10.25
C LYS A 608 -24.76 15.42 10.65
N ASP A 609 -24.71 16.75 10.61
CA ASP A 609 -25.79 17.65 11.02
C ASP A 609 -26.65 18.12 9.82
N ASN A 610 -26.40 17.61 8.61
CA ASN A 610 -27.31 17.85 7.49
C ASN A 610 -28.71 17.35 7.86
N HIS A 611 -29.73 18.14 7.49
CA HIS A 611 -31.15 17.90 7.79
C HIS A 611 -31.56 18.11 9.27
N GLU A 612 -30.61 18.46 10.15
CA GLU A 612 -30.90 18.74 11.55
C GLU A 612 -31.30 20.20 11.77
N LYS A 613 -32.29 20.44 12.64
CA LYS A 613 -32.79 21.78 12.94
C LYS A 613 -31.70 22.73 13.44
N ALA A 614 -30.77 22.22 14.25
CA ALA A 614 -29.68 23.03 14.82
C ALA A 614 -28.76 23.61 13.74
N HIS A 615 -28.62 22.92 12.60
CA HIS A 615 -27.81 23.37 11.48
C HIS A 615 -28.63 24.22 10.50
N TRP A 616 -29.83 23.76 10.13
CA TRP A 616 -30.66 24.42 9.12
C TRP A 616 -31.47 25.62 9.62
N GLY A 617 -31.54 25.82 10.94
CA GLY A 617 -32.40 26.84 11.56
C GLY A 617 -33.90 26.48 11.58
N ALA A 618 -34.30 25.44 10.85
CA ALA A 618 -35.67 24.90 10.78
C ALA A 618 -35.63 23.37 10.72
N ALA A 619 -36.64 22.69 11.23
CA ALA A 619 -36.70 21.24 11.10
C ALA A 619 -37.16 20.86 9.69
N LEU A 620 -36.74 19.68 9.22
CA LEU A 620 -37.47 19.04 8.14
C LEU A 620 -38.82 18.51 8.68
N PRO A 621 -39.87 18.46 7.85
CA PRO A 621 -41.12 17.82 8.22
C PRO A 621 -40.91 16.40 8.77
N LEU A 622 -41.67 15.99 9.78
CA LEU A 622 -41.60 14.61 10.31
C LEU A 622 -41.97 13.54 9.25
N SER A 623 -42.73 13.93 8.23
CA SER A 623 -43.09 13.10 7.08
C SER A 623 -41.99 13.03 6.02
N PHE A 624 -40.92 13.82 6.14
CA PHE A 624 -39.79 13.79 5.22
C PHE A 624 -39.03 12.48 5.36
N LYS A 625 -38.89 11.76 4.25
CA LYS A 625 -38.16 10.50 4.18
C LYS A 625 -37.17 10.56 3.05
N PHE A 626 -35.88 10.49 3.38
CA PHE A 626 -34.82 10.56 2.39
C PHE A 626 -34.96 9.47 1.30
N LYS A 627 -35.43 8.27 1.66
CA LYS A 627 -35.66 7.18 0.71
C LYS A 627 -36.69 7.50 -0.37
N ASP A 628 -37.67 8.35 -0.07
CA ASP A 628 -38.79 8.64 -0.96
C ASP A 628 -38.45 9.74 -1.98
N LEU A 629 -37.37 10.51 -1.74
CA LEU A 629 -36.92 11.54 -2.66
C LEU A 629 -36.37 10.99 -3.98
N ASP A 630 -36.70 11.67 -5.07
CA ASP A 630 -36.14 11.38 -6.38
C ASP A 630 -34.62 11.50 -6.41
N ARG A 631 -33.96 10.63 -7.18
CA ARG A 631 -32.50 10.61 -7.29
C ARG A 631 -31.91 11.92 -7.79
N ALA A 632 -32.65 12.69 -8.59
CA ALA A 632 -32.20 13.98 -9.12
C ALA A 632 -31.94 15.04 -8.02
N LEU A 633 -32.59 14.91 -6.86
CA LEU A 633 -32.42 15.82 -5.72
C LEU A 633 -31.24 15.45 -4.81
N LYS A 634 -30.78 14.19 -4.87
CA LYS A 634 -29.72 13.64 -4.03
C LYS A 634 -28.34 13.90 -4.62
N ALA A 635 -27.32 13.85 -3.76
CA ALA A 635 -25.93 13.86 -4.21
C ALA A 635 -25.54 12.56 -4.94
N LYS A 636 -24.55 12.63 -5.83
CA LYS A 636 -24.05 11.49 -6.61
C LYS A 636 -22.52 11.50 -6.64
N ASP A 637 -21.95 10.45 -6.07
CA ASP A 637 -20.52 10.16 -6.05
C ASP A 637 -20.22 8.69 -6.40
N LYS A 638 -21.24 7.97 -6.87
CA LYS A 638 -21.21 6.55 -7.23
C LYS A 638 -21.92 6.31 -8.56
N ALA A 639 -21.53 5.23 -9.25
CA ALA A 639 -22.11 4.84 -10.53
C ALA A 639 -23.60 4.51 -10.40
N THR A 640 -23.96 3.71 -9.40
CA THR A 640 -25.32 3.48 -8.93
C THR A 640 -25.41 3.87 -7.46
N PRO A 641 -26.60 4.24 -6.94
CA PRO A 641 -26.75 4.64 -5.54
C PRO A 641 -26.28 3.58 -4.54
N ASP A 642 -26.51 2.32 -4.87
CA ASP A 642 -26.20 1.16 -4.05
C ASP A 642 -24.77 0.64 -4.22
N ALA A 643 -23.99 1.11 -5.20
CA ALA A 643 -22.61 0.66 -5.37
C ALA A 643 -21.79 0.92 -4.10
N TYR A 644 -20.91 -0.01 -3.76
CA TYR A 644 -20.04 0.17 -2.60
C TYR A 644 -18.95 1.23 -2.84
N LEU A 645 -18.24 1.11 -3.96
CA LEU A 645 -17.12 2.00 -4.30
C LEU A 645 -17.61 3.30 -4.95
N HIS A 646 -16.95 4.39 -4.60
CA HIS A 646 -17.17 5.71 -5.19
C HIS A 646 -16.48 5.83 -6.56
N PHE A 647 -16.81 6.90 -7.30
CA PHE A 647 -16.11 7.22 -8.55
C PHE A 647 -14.61 7.35 -8.33
N SER A 648 -13.82 7.02 -9.35
CA SER A 648 -12.36 7.03 -9.27
C SER A 648 -11.69 7.59 -10.51
N ALA A 649 -10.50 8.16 -10.32
CA ALA A 649 -9.63 8.59 -11.40
C ALA A 649 -8.20 8.08 -11.17
N LEU A 650 -7.43 7.99 -12.24
CA LEU A 650 -5.99 7.67 -12.19
C LEU A 650 -5.17 8.94 -12.02
N THR A 651 -4.08 8.85 -11.26
CA THR A 651 -3.11 9.95 -11.17
C THR A 651 -2.33 10.13 -12.47
N ASP A 652 -2.05 11.37 -12.83
CA ASP A 652 -1.18 11.75 -13.94
C ASP A 652 0.31 11.68 -13.55
N ALA A 653 1.19 12.16 -14.45
CA ALA A 653 2.64 12.16 -14.21
C ALA A 653 3.09 13.07 -13.05
N GLN A 654 2.21 13.95 -12.58
CA GLN A 654 2.42 14.83 -11.44
C GLN A 654 1.85 14.21 -10.14
N GLY A 655 1.26 13.02 -10.21
CA GLY A 655 0.62 12.37 -9.07
C GLY A 655 -0.75 12.97 -8.74
N ILE A 656 -1.41 13.62 -9.71
CA ILE A 656 -2.71 14.26 -9.51
C ILE A 656 -3.80 13.42 -10.18
N ALA A 657 -4.79 12.99 -9.40
CA ALA A 657 -6.03 12.40 -9.92
C ALA A 657 -7.11 13.49 -9.98
N GLN A 658 -7.82 13.62 -11.10
CA GLN A 658 -8.91 14.60 -11.30
C GLN A 658 -10.21 13.90 -11.64
N MET A 659 -11.33 14.39 -11.08
CA MET A 659 -12.68 13.90 -11.35
C MET A 659 -13.64 15.09 -11.52
N ASP A 660 -14.56 14.97 -12.49
CA ASP A 660 -15.52 16.02 -12.85
C ASP A 660 -16.99 15.54 -12.82
N ASP A 661 -17.24 14.30 -12.36
CA ASP A 661 -18.57 13.64 -12.43
C ASP A 661 -19.34 13.61 -11.08
N LEU A 662 -18.80 14.21 -10.01
CA LEU A 662 -19.50 14.27 -8.73
C LEU A 662 -20.57 15.35 -8.77
N VAL A 663 -21.79 15.03 -8.33
CA VAL A 663 -22.94 15.95 -8.34
C VAL A 663 -23.38 16.23 -6.90
N LEU A 664 -23.45 17.50 -6.51
CA LEU A 664 -23.93 17.93 -5.19
C LEU A 664 -25.45 17.74 -5.08
N SER A 665 -26.01 17.74 -3.86
CA SER A 665 -27.48 17.68 -3.67
C SER A 665 -28.18 18.97 -4.13
N ARG A 666 -29.51 18.98 -4.13
CA ARG A 666 -30.31 20.19 -4.40
C ARG A 666 -30.67 20.98 -3.15
N PHE A 667 -30.28 20.53 -1.97
CA PHE A 667 -30.72 21.14 -0.72
C PHE A 667 -29.80 22.30 -0.35
N GLY A 668 -30.35 23.50 -0.29
CA GLY A 668 -29.70 24.65 0.32
C GLY A 668 -29.52 24.36 1.79
N GLY A 669 -28.31 24.57 2.29
CA GLY A 669 -27.91 24.21 3.64
C GLY A 669 -27.18 22.89 3.76
N ASP A 670 -27.17 22.02 2.75
CA ASP A 670 -26.32 20.83 2.81
C ASP A 670 -24.85 21.23 2.87
N LYS A 671 -24.11 20.56 3.75
CA LYS A 671 -22.66 20.68 3.89
C LYS A 671 -21.97 19.43 3.41
N PHE A 672 -20.83 19.61 2.74
CA PHE A 672 -20.01 18.51 2.24
C PHE A 672 -18.54 18.74 2.55
N ARG A 673 -17.83 17.62 2.78
CA ARG A 673 -16.39 17.51 2.58
C ARG A 673 -16.14 16.53 1.44
N ILE A 674 -15.11 16.78 0.63
CA ILE A 674 -14.67 15.82 -0.37
C ILE A 674 -13.65 14.90 0.28
N ALA A 675 -13.89 13.60 0.17
CA ALA A 675 -13.03 12.55 0.67
C ALA A 675 -12.26 11.88 -0.48
N ALA A 676 -11.02 11.45 -0.24
CA ALA A 676 -10.26 10.63 -1.18
C ALA A 676 -9.51 9.48 -0.49
N TYR A 677 -9.46 8.33 -1.18
CA TYR A 677 -8.76 7.12 -0.73
C TYR A 677 -8.29 6.28 -1.93
N ILE A 678 -7.28 5.42 -1.72
CA ILE A 678 -6.78 4.52 -2.77
C ILE A 678 -7.66 3.26 -2.89
N ASP A 679 -7.66 2.60 -4.05
CA ASP A 679 -8.47 1.38 -4.30
C ASP A 679 -8.19 0.25 -3.27
N GLU A 680 -6.94 0.15 -2.81
CA GLU A 680 -6.50 -0.84 -1.81
C GLU A 680 -6.99 -0.53 -0.39
N ASP A 681 -7.50 0.68 -0.14
CA ASP A 681 -8.08 1.11 1.14
C ASP A 681 -9.60 1.08 1.12
N ALA A 682 -10.20 0.10 0.42
CA ALA A 682 -11.64 0.02 0.19
C ALA A 682 -12.51 0.20 1.46
N HIS A 683 -12.04 -0.24 2.63
CA HIS A 683 -12.70 -0.01 3.91
C HIS A 683 -13.02 1.46 4.25
N LEU A 684 -12.27 2.44 3.70
CA LEU A 684 -12.52 3.87 3.84
C LEU A 684 -13.76 4.34 3.08
N ALA A 685 -14.25 3.56 2.11
CA ALA A 685 -15.54 3.79 1.45
C ALA A 685 -16.74 3.70 2.42
N LYS A 686 -16.51 3.20 3.64
CA LYS A 686 -17.53 3.11 4.70
C LYS A 686 -17.66 4.37 5.54
N TYR A 687 -16.84 5.38 5.31
CA TYR A 687 -16.80 6.58 6.15
C TYR A 687 -18.17 7.25 6.23
N ILE A 688 -18.61 7.59 7.45
CA ILE A 688 -19.80 8.41 7.71
C ILE A 688 -19.43 9.37 8.84
N ASP A 689 -19.54 10.67 8.58
CA ASP A 689 -19.24 11.70 9.58
C ASP A 689 -20.16 11.56 10.81
N GLY A 690 -19.62 11.80 12.01
CA GLY A 690 -20.37 11.71 13.27
C GLY A 690 -20.79 10.31 13.75
N HIS A 691 -20.72 9.27 12.91
CA HIS A 691 -21.13 7.91 13.30
C HIS A 691 -20.09 7.25 14.22
N ALA A 692 -20.51 6.63 15.33
CA ALA A 692 -19.61 6.09 16.37
C ALA A 692 -18.50 5.11 15.89
N ASP A 693 -18.79 4.26 14.90
CA ASP A 693 -17.80 3.33 14.33
C ASP A 693 -17.27 3.72 12.94
N LEU A 694 -18.16 4.04 12.01
CA LEU A 694 -17.82 4.39 10.63
C LEU A 694 -16.95 5.66 10.50
N SER A 695 -17.11 6.65 11.41
CA SER A 695 -16.26 7.85 11.40
C SER A 695 -14.78 7.56 11.68
N LYS A 696 -14.45 6.41 12.29
CA LYS A 696 -13.07 5.97 12.52
C LYS A 696 -12.35 5.59 11.22
N LYS A 697 -13.09 5.38 10.12
CA LYS A 697 -12.57 5.03 8.78
C LYS A 697 -12.31 6.28 7.95
N LYS A 698 -11.62 7.26 8.53
CA LYS A 698 -11.51 8.62 8.00
C LYS A 698 -10.53 8.69 6.82
N PRO A 699 -10.99 9.02 5.60
CA PRO A 699 -10.13 9.24 4.44
C PRO A 699 -9.44 10.60 4.49
N ALA A 700 -8.64 10.92 3.47
CA ALA A 700 -8.16 12.29 3.29
C ALA A 700 -9.35 13.20 2.93
N LEU A 701 -9.53 14.31 3.64
CA LEU A 701 -10.70 15.18 3.53
C LEU A 701 -10.29 16.62 3.16
N THR A 702 -11.15 17.31 2.41
CA THR A 702 -11.08 18.77 2.23
C THR A 702 -11.67 19.51 3.44
N ASP A 703 -11.52 20.83 3.44
CA ASP A 703 -12.39 21.72 4.22
C ASP A 703 -13.87 21.54 3.81
N GLU A 704 -14.75 21.96 4.71
CA GLU A 704 -16.20 21.94 4.50
C GLU A 704 -16.66 23.14 3.67
N PHE A 705 -17.72 22.94 2.87
CA PHE A 705 -18.46 24.03 2.21
C PHE A 705 -19.97 23.77 2.30
N THR A 706 -20.77 24.84 2.15
CA THR A 706 -22.24 24.80 2.26
C THR A 706 -22.91 25.14 0.93
N LEU A 707 -23.99 24.46 0.60
CA LEU A 707 -24.83 24.78 -0.57
C LEU A 707 -25.76 25.95 -0.28
N TRP A 708 -25.82 26.91 -1.19
CA TRP A 708 -26.67 28.09 -1.12
C TRP A 708 -27.38 28.32 -2.46
N ARG A 709 -28.38 29.19 -2.44
CA ARG A 709 -28.94 29.81 -3.63
C ARG A 709 -28.65 31.30 -3.62
N ARG A 710 -28.71 31.92 -4.79
CA ARG A 710 -28.58 33.36 -4.94
C ARG A 710 -29.64 33.89 -5.89
N VAL A 711 -30.27 34.98 -5.49
CA VAL A 711 -31.26 35.70 -6.30
C VAL A 711 -30.98 37.19 -6.24
N TRP A 712 -31.23 37.86 -7.36
CA TRP A 712 -31.17 39.31 -7.44
C TRP A 712 -32.58 39.88 -7.39
N VAL A 713 -32.73 41.07 -6.81
CA VAL A 713 -34.02 41.73 -6.73
C VAL A 713 -33.86 43.19 -7.10
N GLN A 714 -34.48 43.59 -8.20
CA GLN A 714 -34.59 44.99 -8.60
C GLN A 714 -35.77 45.64 -7.88
N HIS A 715 -35.56 46.85 -7.38
CA HIS A 715 -36.64 47.69 -6.88
C HIS A 715 -36.93 48.81 -7.90
N THR A 716 -38.21 49.01 -8.20
CA THR A 716 -38.69 50.13 -9.00
C THR A 716 -39.67 50.93 -8.17
N ARG A 717 -39.41 52.21 -7.93
CA ARG A 717 -40.25 53.05 -7.06
C ARG A 717 -40.37 54.49 -7.54
N ASN A 718 -41.37 55.19 -7.02
CA ASN A 718 -41.44 56.64 -7.12
C ASN A 718 -40.24 57.27 -6.39
N ALA A 719 -39.56 58.22 -7.03
CA ALA A 719 -38.35 58.87 -6.52
C ALA A 719 -38.58 59.56 -5.17
N THR A 720 -39.81 59.99 -4.87
CA THR A 720 -40.19 60.65 -3.62
C THR A 720 -40.53 59.69 -2.48
N SER A 721 -40.80 58.41 -2.74
CA SER A 721 -41.23 57.46 -1.71
C SER A 721 -40.04 56.96 -0.89
N ALA A 722 -40.07 57.09 0.44
CA ALA A 722 -38.98 56.62 1.29
C ALA A 722 -39.04 55.10 1.48
N LEU A 723 -37.94 54.39 1.24
CA LEU A 723 -37.87 52.94 1.49
C LEU A 723 -37.56 52.63 2.93
N VAL A 724 -38.32 51.71 3.51
CA VAL A 724 -38.05 51.13 4.81
C VAL A 724 -36.98 50.03 4.69
N SER A 725 -36.26 49.77 5.78
CA SER A 725 -35.23 48.73 5.84
C SER A 725 -35.79 47.36 5.43
N ARG A 726 -35.01 46.62 4.64
CA ARG A 726 -35.31 45.24 4.21
C ARG A 726 -34.41 44.18 4.85
N ALA A 727 -33.74 44.53 5.96
CA ALA A 727 -32.83 43.61 6.63
C ALA A 727 -33.53 42.30 7.04
N THR A 728 -34.79 42.38 7.46
CA THR A 728 -35.60 41.22 7.83
C THR A 728 -35.96 40.35 6.63
N THR A 729 -36.24 40.95 5.47
CA THR A 729 -36.39 40.24 4.19
C THR A 729 -35.16 39.40 3.86
N LYS A 730 -33.98 40.01 3.95
CA LYS A 730 -32.71 39.31 3.71
C LYS A 730 -32.54 38.15 4.69
N ALA A 731 -32.75 38.38 5.98
CA ALA A 731 -32.63 37.36 7.01
C ALA A 731 -33.61 36.18 6.83
N GLY A 732 -34.85 36.43 6.40
CA GLY A 732 -35.85 35.37 6.19
C GLY A 732 -35.51 34.44 5.02
N PHE A 733 -34.98 34.98 3.92
CA PHE A 733 -34.47 34.16 2.80
C PHE A 733 -33.17 33.44 3.17
N GLU A 734 -32.27 34.10 3.90
CA GLU A 734 -31.01 33.48 4.37
C GLU A 734 -31.27 32.30 5.32
N ALA A 735 -32.34 32.32 6.12
CA ALA A 735 -32.77 31.18 6.93
C ALA A 735 -33.18 29.95 6.09
N ALA A 736 -33.52 30.15 4.81
CA ALA A 736 -33.77 29.11 3.82
C ALA A 736 -32.58 28.89 2.86
N TYR A 737 -31.39 29.40 3.20
CA TYR A 737 -30.17 29.33 2.39
C TYR A 737 -30.31 29.96 1.00
N VAL A 738 -31.09 31.04 0.91
CA VAL A 738 -31.22 31.89 -0.28
C VAL A 738 -30.58 33.24 0.01
N GLU A 739 -29.50 33.57 -0.69
CA GLU A 739 -28.88 34.88 -0.62
C GLU A 739 -29.67 35.87 -1.46
N TYR A 740 -30.20 36.89 -0.78
CA TYR A 740 -30.94 37.99 -1.38
C TYR A 740 -29.97 39.14 -1.69
N LEU A 741 -29.79 39.46 -2.97
CA LEU A 741 -28.99 40.59 -3.42
C LEU A 741 -29.86 41.66 -4.06
N GLU A 742 -29.59 42.91 -3.72
CA GLU A 742 -30.26 44.05 -4.35
C GLU A 742 -29.57 44.36 -5.68
N ALA A 743 -30.36 44.36 -6.76
CA ALA A 743 -29.93 44.81 -8.07
C ALA A 743 -30.04 46.36 -8.16
N PRO A 744 -29.47 46.99 -9.20
CA PRO A 744 -29.63 48.43 -9.40
C PRO A 744 -31.09 48.87 -9.38
N GLU A 745 -31.40 49.84 -8.52
CA GLU A 745 -32.75 50.41 -8.37
C GLU A 745 -33.12 51.27 -9.60
N ARG A 746 -34.41 51.28 -9.95
CA ARG A 746 -35.00 52.23 -10.88
C ARG A 746 -35.94 53.17 -10.12
N THR A 747 -35.73 54.47 -10.26
CA THR A 747 -36.68 55.46 -9.76
C THR A 747 -37.37 56.17 -10.92
N TYR A 748 -38.62 56.57 -10.68
CA TYR A 748 -39.40 57.35 -11.63
C TYR A 748 -40.08 58.53 -10.93
N ALA A 749 -40.41 59.57 -11.68
CA ALA A 749 -41.34 60.60 -11.25
C ALA A 749 -42.68 60.36 -11.96
N VAL A 750 -43.79 60.34 -11.23
CA VAL A 750 -45.12 60.05 -11.81
C VAL A 750 -45.39 60.92 -13.05
N ALA A 751 -45.10 62.22 -12.96
CA ALA A 751 -45.34 63.18 -14.04
C ALA A 751 -44.55 62.91 -15.34
N THR A 752 -43.51 62.07 -15.31
CA THR A 752 -42.67 61.78 -16.47
C THR A 752 -43.00 60.45 -17.13
N VAL A 753 -43.91 59.66 -16.57
CA VAL A 753 -44.28 58.34 -17.08
C VAL A 753 -45.69 58.43 -17.68
N PRO A 754 -45.84 58.33 -19.01
CA PRO A 754 -47.14 58.39 -19.66
C PRO A 754 -48.10 57.33 -19.13
N GLY A 755 -49.35 57.72 -18.88
CA GLY A 755 -50.40 56.82 -18.41
C GLY A 755 -50.47 56.63 -16.89
N LEU A 756 -49.54 57.21 -16.12
CA LEU A 756 -49.67 57.26 -14.65
C LEU A 756 -50.44 58.51 -14.22
N SER A 757 -51.37 58.31 -13.27
CA SER A 757 -52.11 59.37 -12.60
C SER A 757 -52.09 59.14 -11.09
N THR A 758 -52.26 60.23 -10.33
CA THR A 758 -52.39 60.17 -8.87
C THR A 758 -53.78 60.58 -8.44
N HIS A 759 -54.21 60.06 -7.29
CA HIS A 759 -55.37 60.56 -6.56
C HIS A 759 -54.90 61.20 -5.26
N PRO A 760 -55.66 62.15 -4.69
CA PRO A 760 -55.36 62.62 -3.35
C PRO A 760 -55.55 61.49 -2.34
N ALA A 761 -54.66 61.40 -1.36
CA ALA A 761 -54.59 60.31 -0.40
C ALA A 761 -55.91 60.00 0.32
N TRP A 762 -56.71 61.04 0.60
CA TRP A 762 -58.03 60.89 1.20
C TRP A 762 -58.99 59.98 0.40
N GLN A 763 -58.77 59.81 -0.90
CA GLN A 763 -59.59 58.90 -1.70
C GLN A 763 -59.28 57.43 -1.38
N PHE A 764 -58.08 57.09 -0.90
CA PHE A 764 -57.72 55.72 -0.51
C PHE A 764 -57.92 55.46 0.98
N ASP A 765 -57.73 56.47 1.82
CA ASP A 765 -58.06 56.46 3.23
C ASP A 765 -58.71 57.80 3.59
N PRO A 766 -60.03 57.86 3.88
CA PRO A 766 -60.71 59.13 4.18
C PRO A 766 -60.13 59.94 5.35
N ALA A 767 -59.32 59.32 6.22
CA ALA A 767 -58.61 60.02 7.29
C ALA A 767 -57.35 60.78 6.82
N GLU A 768 -56.87 60.51 5.62
CA GLU A 768 -55.67 61.14 5.05
C GLU A 768 -55.95 62.49 4.37
N GLY A 769 -54.88 63.16 3.95
CA GLY A 769 -54.91 64.50 3.36
C GLY A 769 -55.03 64.51 1.83
N ILE A 770 -54.69 65.65 1.23
CA ILE A 770 -54.71 65.85 -0.24
C ILE A 770 -53.40 65.49 -0.93
N ALA A 771 -52.46 64.85 -0.24
CA ALA A 771 -51.18 64.48 -0.81
C ALA A 771 -51.39 63.51 -1.98
N PRO A 772 -50.75 63.71 -3.15
CA PRO A 772 -50.94 62.82 -4.28
C PRO A 772 -50.32 61.44 -3.97
N GLN A 773 -51.10 60.38 -4.13
CA GLN A 773 -50.67 58.99 -4.05
C GLN A 773 -50.84 58.31 -5.41
N LEU A 774 -49.84 57.52 -5.80
CA LEU A 774 -49.93 56.65 -6.96
C LEU A 774 -50.55 55.32 -6.57
N CYS A 775 -51.71 55.03 -7.16
CA CYS A 775 -52.27 53.69 -7.15
C CYS A 775 -51.68 52.87 -8.30
N VAL A 776 -51.13 51.71 -7.98
CA VAL A 776 -50.70 50.72 -8.98
C VAL A 776 -51.62 49.52 -8.90
N GLY A 777 -52.07 49.01 -10.04
CA GLY A 777 -52.91 47.83 -10.14
C GLY A 777 -53.03 47.36 -11.60
N ASP A 778 -54.02 46.54 -11.91
CA ASP A 778 -54.22 45.96 -13.25
C ASP A 778 -54.26 46.99 -14.39
N HIS A 779 -54.74 48.21 -14.12
CA HIS A 779 -54.84 49.27 -15.12
C HIS A 779 -53.50 49.85 -15.60
N ASN A 780 -52.46 49.80 -14.77
CA ASN A 780 -51.20 50.51 -15.06
C ASN A 780 -49.92 49.73 -14.74
N LYS A 781 -49.99 48.57 -14.07
CA LYS A 781 -48.80 47.81 -13.67
C LYS A 781 -47.89 47.41 -14.84
N ALA A 782 -48.47 47.11 -16.00
CA ALA A 782 -47.72 46.77 -17.21
C ALA A 782 -46.83 47.93 -17.75
N ILE A 783 -47.11 49.19 -17.38
CA ILE A 783 -46.27 50.33 -17.76
C ILE A 783 -44.86 50.20 -17.15
N PHE A 784 -44.77 49.58 -15.98
CA PHE A 784 -43.50 49.39 -15.29
C PHE A 784 -42.69 48.22 -15.83
N ASP A 785 -43.24 47.39 -16.73
CA ASP A 785 -42.50 46.30 -17.36
C ASP A 785 -41.29 46.84 -18.15
N ALA A 786 -41.46 47.99 -18.80
CA ALA A 786 -40.38 48.68 -19.51
C ALA A 786 -39.30 49.26 -18.57
N MET A 787 -39.55 49.31 -17.26
CA MET A 787 -38.59 49.75 -16.25
C MET A 787 -37.81 48.60 -15.64
N PHE A 788 -38.20 47.34 -15.91
CA PHE A 788 -37.36 46.20 -15.59
C PHE A 788 -36.04 46.32 -16.34
N ILE A 789 -34.94 46.36 -15.61
CA ILE A 789 -33.62 46.25 -16.21
C ILE A 789 -33.50 44.78 -16.61
N PRO A 790 -33.29 44.45 -17.90
CA PRO A 790 -33.13 43.06 -18.30
C PRO A 790 -32.05 42.35 -17.48
N GLU A 791 -32.22 41.05 -17.27
CA GLU A 791 -31.18 40.24 -16.65
C GLU A 791 -29.90 40.28 -17.48
N SER A 792 -28.77 40.42 -16.80
CA SER A 792 -27.45 40.13 -17.34
C SER A 792 -26.98 38.80 -16.75
N ASP A 793 -26.05 38.14 -17.43
CA ASP A 793 -25.57 36.83 -16.98
C ASP A 793 -24.90 36.85 -15.58
N ASP A 794 -24.43 38.01 -15.12
CA ASP A 794 -23.88 38.24 -13.78
C ASP A 794 -24.92 38.60 -12.71
N MET A 795 -26.17 38.81 -13.11
CA MET A 795 -27.32 39.14 -12.25
C MET A 795 -28.57 38.33 -12.65
N SER A 796 -28.43 37.01 -12.78
CA SER A 796 -29.52 36.08 -13.06
C SER A 796 -29.46 34.92 -12.07
N PRO A 797 -30.60 34.47 -11.48
CA PRO A 797 -31.98 34.93 -11.73
C PRO A 797 -32.37 36.22 -10.97
N LYS A 798 -33.27 37.04 -11.51
CA LYS A 798 -33.65 38.35 -10.96
C LYS A 798 -35.16 38.59 -10.88
N ALA A 799 -35.65 38.92 -9.69
CA ALA A 799 -37.02 39.40 -9.45
C ALA A 799 -37.16 40.92 -9.58
N HIS A 800 -38.39 41.38 -9.80
CA HIS A 800 -38.73 42.79 -9.93
C HIS A 800 -39.81 43.18 -8.92
N LEU A 801 -39.45 44.02 -7.95
CA LEU A 801 -40.41 44.60 -7.01
C LEU A 801 -40.82 46.00 -7.48
N LEU A 802 -42.08 46.14 -7.84
CA LEU A 802 -42.74 47.39 -8.14
C LEU A 802 -43.31 47.96 -6.85
N MET A 803 -42.63 48.96 -6.30
CA MET A 803 -43.01 49.57 -5.03
C MET A 803 -43.91 50.78 -5.27
N CYS A 804 -45.12 50.73 -4.72
CA CYS A 804 -46.16 51.76 -4.88
C CYS A 804 -46.65 52.33 -3.54
N ASP A 805 -47.39 53.44 -3.61
CA ASP A 805 -47.95 54.09 -2.42
C ASP A 805 -49.21 53.34 -1.94
N VAL A 806 -50.06 52.91 -2.88
CA VAL A 806 -51.27 52.10 -2.64
C VAL A 806 -51.51 51.13 -3.81
N GLN A 807 -52.24 50.05 -3.56
CA GLN A 807 -52.67 49.10 -4.61
C GLN A 807 -54.18 48.87 -4.54
N TRP A 808 -54.84 49.08 -5.68
CA TRP A 808 -56.26 48.83 -5.91
C TRP A 808 -56.45 48.43 -7.37
N ASP A 809 -57.30 47.44 -7.60
CA ASP A 809 -57.58 46.94 -8.94
C ASP A 809 -58.94 47.42 -9.44
N PRO A 810 -59.02 48.06 -10.61
CA PRO A 810 -60.28 48.58 -11.13
C PRO A 810 -61.27 47.44 -11.37
N VAL A 811 -62.51 47.65 -10.96
CA VAL A 811 -63.61 46.71 -11.22
C VAL A 811 -64.85 47.47 -11.61
N GLN A 812 -65.69 46.87 -12.43
CA GLN A 812 -67.06 47.37 -12.58
C GLN A 812 -67.86 46.85 -11.39
N GLY A 813 -68.30 47.76 -10.50
CA GLY A 813 -69.02 47.35 -9.30
C GLY A 813 -70.39 46.72 -9.62
N PRO A 814 -71.06 46.11 -8.63
CA PRO A 814 -72.37 45.49 -8.83
C PRO A 814 -73.46 46.54 -9.04
N ALA A 815 -74.51 46.19 -9.79
CA ALA A 815 -75.71 47.03 -9.83
C ALA A 815 -76.41 46.99 -8.47
N GLN A 816 -76.61 48.15 -7.85
CA GLN A 816 -77.26 48.30 -6.54
C GLN A 816 -78.56 49.07 -6.67
N ALA A 817 -79.61 48.52 -6.07
CA ALA A 817 -80.89 49.17 -5.93
C ALA A 817 -81.12 49.62 -4.48
N PHE A 818 -81.52 50.87 -4.27
CA PHE A 818 -81.84 51.42 -2.96
C PHE A 818 -82.86 52.54 -3.08
N SER A 819 -83.60 52.80 -2.00
CA SER A 819 -84.63 53.84 -1.97
C SER A 819 -84.14 55.07 -1.20
N VAL A 820 -84.35 56.26 -1.75
CA VAL A 820 -83.92 57.53 -1.15
C VAL A 820 -85.13 58.35 -0.72
N ALA A 821 -85.08 58.88 0.50
CA ALA A 821 -86.15 59.67 1.11
C ALA A 821 -85.89 61.19 1.08
N ALA A 822 -84.83 61.62 0.41
CA ALA A 822 -84.44 63.02 0.24
C ALA A 822 -83.76 63.22 -1.13
N PRO A 823 -83.81 64.44 -1.71
CA PRO A 823 -83.19 64.72 -3.01
C PRO A 823 -81.68 64.48 -3.05
N VAL A 824 -81.01 64.61 -1.90
CA VAL A 824 -79.58 64.31 -1.73
C VAL A 824 -79.45 63.31 -0.60
N THR A 825 -78.73 62.22 -0.83
CA THR A 825 -78.41 61.22 0.17
C THR A 825 -76.95 60.83 0.08
N THR A 826 -76.42 60.31 1.18
CA THR A 826 -75.18 59.53 1.16
C THR A 826 -75.55 58.05 1.02
N GLN A 827 -74.84 57.34 0.16
CA GLN A 827 -75.03 55.92 -0.07
C GLN A 827 -73.68 55.21 0.04
N ASN A 828 -73.65 54.13 0.82
CA ASN A 828 -72.51 53.23 0.86
C ASN A 828 -72.63 52.24 -0.31
N TYR A 829 -71.71 52.32 -1.27
CA TYR A 829 -71.68 51.43 -2.43
C TYR A 829 -70.88 50.17 -2.11
N TYR A 830 -71.56 49.12 -1.63
CA TYR A 830 -70.92 47.89 -1.15
C TYR A 830 -71.16 46.68 -2.08
N ASP A 831 -70.17 45.83 -2.24
CA ASP A 831 -70.38 44.51 -2.84
C ASP A 831 -70.35 43.46 -1.71
N ALA A 832 -71.37 42.61 -1.63
CA ALA A 832 -71.39 41.54 -0.65
C ALA A 832 -70.41 40.40 -0.99
N THR A 833 -69.89 40.37 -2.22
CA THR A 833 -68.97 39.36 -2.74
C THR A 833 -67.52 39.85 -2.82
N MET A 834 -67.25 41.11 -2.49
CA MET A 834 -65.89 41.66 -2.44
C MET A 834 -65.58 42.17 -1.04
N TYR A 835 -64.37 41.86 -0.55
CA TYR A 835 -63.92 42.21 0.78
C TYR A 835 -63.97 43.72 1.03
N GLU A 836 -63.50 44.53 0.08
CA GLU A 836 -63.50 46.00 0.19
C GLU A 836 -63.64 46.64 -1.20
N LEU A 837 -64.64 47.52 -1.37
CA LEU A 837 -64.94 48.21 -2.62
C LEU A 837 -64.74 49.72 -2.46
N GLY A 838 -63.98 50.35 -3.36
CA GLY A 838 -63.70 51.78 -3.35
C GLY A 838 -64.25 52.48 -4.58
N VAL A 839 -64.83 53.69 -4.39
CA VAL A 839 -65.24 54.57 -5.50
C VAL A 839 -64.30 55.77 -5.54
N PHE A 840 -63.72 56.03 -6.71
CA PHE A 840 -62.71 57.05 -6.95
C PHE A 840 -63.23 58.06 -7.97
N SER A 841 -62.84 59.33 -7.80
CA SER A 841 -63.20 60.39 -8.75
C SER A 841 -61.94 61.18 -9.17
N PRO A 842 -61.50 61.07 -10.44
CA PRO A 842 -62.03 60.15 -11.47
C PRO A 842 -61.82 58.67 -11.09
N PRO A 843 -62.43 57.70 -11.79
CA PRO A 843 -62.10 56.28 -11.62
C PRO A 843 -60.62 56.00 -11.92
N LEU A 844 -60.05 54.90 -11.40
CA LEU A 844 -58.63 54.57 -11.56
C LEU A 844 -58.19 54.42 -13.04
N VAL A 845 -59.07 53.91 -13.90
CA VAL A 845 -58.84 53.81 -15.36
C VAL A 845 -59.12 55.12 -16.11
N GLY A 846 -59.48 56.18 -15.39
CA GLY A 846 -60.04 57.42 -15.94
C GLY A 846 -61.49 57.26 -16.41
N GLY A 847 -62.04 58.31 -17.02
CA GLY A 847 -63.41 58.30 -17.54
C GLY A 847 -64.47 58.66 -16.49
N THR A 848 -65.67 58.10 -16.64
CA THR A 848 -66.86 58.45 -15.83
C THR A 848 -67.05 57.52 -14.63
N VAL A 849 -67.44 58.09 -13.49
CA VAL A 849 -67.76 57.33 -12.25
C VAL A 849 -69.00 56.46 -12.44
N VAL A 850 -70.02 57.00 -13.11
CA VAL A 850 -71.27 56.27 -13.41
C VAL A 850 -71.06 55.38 -14.63
N ALA A 851 -71.21 54.06 -14.44
CA ALA A 851 -71.28 53.10 -15.53
C ALA A 851 -72.72 53.00 -16.07
N ALA A 852 -73.70 52.90 -15.17
CA ALA A 852 -75.12 52.97 -15.48
C ALA A 852 -75.90 53.38 -14.23
N ALA A 853 -76.81 54.36 -14.32
CA ALA A 853 -77.65 54.70 -13.18
C ALA A 853 -79.01 55.24 -13.63
N THR A 854 -80.07 54.74 -12.99
CA THR A 854 -81.46 55.15 -13.24
C THR A 854 -82.19 55.36 -11.93
N TRP A 855 -83.24 56.17 -11.95
CA TRP A 855 -84.10 56.39 -10.81
C TRP A 855 -85.57 56.41 -11.22
N THR A 856 -86.43 56.01 -10.29
CA THR A 856 -87.89 56.10 -10.42
C THR A 856 -88.50 56.70 -9.16
N TRP A 857 -89.48 57.59 -9.29
CA TRP A 857 -90.15 58.24 -8.16
C TRP A 857 -91.62 58.44 -8.44
N ASP A 858 -92.49 57.99 -7.53
CA ASP A 858 -93.94 58.18 -7.62
C ASP A 858 -94.36 59.40 -6.77
N ASP A 859 -94.86 60.45 -7.42
CA ASP A 859 -95.37 61.66 -6.77
C ASP A 859 -96.82 61.53 -6.28
N GLY A 860 -97.40 60.33 -6.37
CA GLY A 860 -98.77 59.97 -6.05
C GLY A 860 -99.78 60.20 -7.18
N ALA A 861 -99.36 60.81 -8.29
CA ALA A 861 -100.15 60.99 -9.50
C ALA A 861 -99.51 60.32 -10.71
N ASN A 862 -98.18 60.38 -10.83
CA ASN A 862 -97.41 59.79 -11.93
C ASN A 862 -96.09 59.18 -11.41
N VAL A 863 -95.64 58.13 -12.09
CA VAL A 863 -94.29 57.59 -11.93
C VAL A 863 -93.33 58.35 -12.83
N HIS A 864 -92.36 59.01 -12.21
CA HIS A 864 -91.27 59.72 -12.88
C HIS A 864 -90.05 58.82 -13.00
N THR A 865 -89.33 58.93 -14.11
CA THR A 865 -88.09 58.16 -14.32
C THR A 865 -87.00 59.04 -14.93
N GLY A 866 -85.74 58.67 -14.69
CA GLY A 866 -84.60 59.36 -15.28
C GLY A 866 -83.30 58.56 -15.13
N SER A 867 -82.23 59.09 -15.69
CA SER A 867 -80.86 58.60 -15.50
C SER A 867 -80.08 59.52 -14.57
N LEU A 868 -79.11 58.97 -13.84
CA LEU A 868 -78.08 59.75 -13.14
C LEU A 868 -76.80 59.73 -13.97
N THR A 869 -76.03 60.80 -13.86
CA THR A 869 -74.73 61.01 -14.50
C THR A 869 -73.67 61.31 -13.45
N ASP A 870 -72.41 61.47 -13.85
CA ASP A 870 -71.34 61.87 -12.91
C ASP A 870 -71.61 63.18 -12.17
N ALA A 871 -72.39 64.10 -12.76
CA ALA A 871 -72.77 65.35 -12.09
C ALA A 871 -73.67 65.10 -10.86
N ASP A 872 -74.30 63.94 -10.80
CA ASP A 872 -75.25 63.53 -9.76
C ASP A 872 -74.57 62.69 -8.67
N ILE A 873 -73.31 62.26 -8.87
CA ILE A 873 -72.54 61.42 -7.94
C ILE A 873 -71.28 62.15 -7.48
N GLU A 874 -71.16 62.41 -6.19
CA GLU A 874 -70.03 63.12 -5.59
C GLU A 874 -69.25 62.20 -4.62
N VAL A 875 -67.94 62.09 -4.83
CA VAL A 875 -67.01 61.43 -3.91
C VAL A 875 -66.45 62.48 -2.96
N LEU A 876 -66.84 62.43 -1.68
CA LEU A 876 -66.52 63.46 -0.69
C LEU A 876 -65.31 63.10 0.16
N GLN A 877 -64.50 64.09 0.51
CA GLN A 877 -63.41 63.88 1.47
C GLN A 877 -63.91 63.53 2.87
N THR A 878 -65.08 64.04 3.28
CA THR A 878 -65.67 63.77 4.60
C THR A 878 -66.37 62.41 4.70
N ARG A 879 -66.18 61.53 3.71
CA ARG A 879 -66.85 60.23 3.67
C ARG A 879 -66.33 59.31 4.76
N ALA A 880 -67.19 58.44 5.29
CA ALA A 880 -66.78 57.50 6.34
C ALA A 880 -66.01 56.27 5.80
N ALA A 881 -66.22 55.93 4.52
CA ALA A 881 -65.63 54.76 3.86
C ALA A 881 -65.30 55.07 2.40
N THR A 882 -64.36 54.34 1.80
CA THR A 882 -63.94 54.46 0.39
C THR A 882 -65.05 54.15 -0.61
N SER A 883 -66.04 53.34 -0.21
CA SER A 883 -67.26 53.01 -0.95
C SER A 883 -68.34 54.09 -0.92
N GLU A 884 -68.23 55.06 -0.01
CA GLU A 884 -69.32 56.00 0.24
C GLU A 884 -69.34 57.13 -0.80
N VAL A 885 -70.51 57.36 -1.38
CA VAL A 885 -70.80 58.40 -2.38
C VAL A 885 -72.01 59.22 -1.98
N ARG A 886 -72.04 60.50 -2.34
CA ARG A 886 -73.25 61.32 -2.28
C ARG A 886 -73.99 61.22 -3.60
N VAL A 887 -75.26 60.85 -3.54
CA VAL A 887 -76.17 60.72 -4.67
C VAL A 887 -77.15 61.89 -4.62
N SER A 888 -77.20 62.67 -5.69
CA SER A 888 -78.13 63.80 -5.86
C SER A 888 -79.10 63.48 -6.99
N LEU A 889 -80.40 63.44 -6.70
CA LEU A 889 -81.40 63.35 -7.75
C LEU A 889 -81.50 64.68 -8.51
N PRO A 890 -81.75 64.66 -9.83
CA PRO A 890 -82.03 65.86 -10.59
C PRO A 890 -83.20 66.63 -9.97
N ALA A 891 -83.08 67.96 -9.86
CA ALA A 891 -84.13 68.79 -9.27
C ALA A 891 -85.48 68.68 -10.00
N GLN A 892 -85.48 68.28 -11.27
CA GLN A 892 -86.66 68.06 -12.10
C GLN A 892 -86.52 66.80 -12.96
N CYS A 893 -87.62 66.11 -13.27
CA CYS A 893 -87.61 65.02 -14.25
C CYS A 893 -87.28 65.54 -15.66
N ALA A 894 -86.59 64.72 -16.45
CA ALA A 894 -86.18 65.07 -17.81
C ALA A 894 -87.40 65.26 -18.73
N ALA A 895 -87.22 66.02 -19.82
CA ALA A 895 -88.24 66.20 -20.87
C ALA A 895 -88.76 64.88 -21.47
N THR A 896 -87.97 63.81 -21.37
CA THR A 896 -88.28 62.47 -21.85
C THR A 896 -89.11 61.64 -20.83
N CYS A 897 -89.43 62.19 -19.66
CA CYS A 897 -90.28 61.53 -18.67
C CYS A 897 -91.71 61.38 -19.19
N ALA A 898 -92.40 60.30 -18.79
CA ALA A 898 -93.77 60.01 -19.22
C ALA A 898 -94.79 61.11 -18.85
N CYS A 899 -94.49 61.95 -17.85
CA CYS A 899 -95.31 63.10 -17.47
C CYS A 899 -95.14 64.35 -18.36
N GLY A 900 -94.20 64.34 -19.32
CA GLY A 900 -93.84 65.49 -20.16
C GLY A 900 -92.66 66.33 -19.66
N GLY A 901 -92.04 65.95 -18.53
CA GLY A 901 -90.84 66.59 -17.96
C GLY A 901 -91.09 67.86 -17.13
N GLY A 902 -90.07 68.28 -16.39
CA GLY A 902 -90.08 69.54 -15.60
C GLY A 902 -90.75 69.45 -14.22
N THR A 903 -91.26 68.28 -13.81
CA THR A 903 -91.80 68.06 -12.45
C THR A 903 -90.67 68.06 -11.43
N ALA A 904 -90.82 68.84 -10.35
CA ALA A 904 -89.84 68.91 -9.27
C ALA A 904 -89.73 67.59 -8.52
N ILE A 905 -88.52 67.07 -8.37
CA ILE A 905 -88.24 65.79 -7.69
C ILE A 905 -87.96 66.05 -6.22
N ALA A 906 -88.85 65.59 -5.36
CA ALA A 906 -88.80 65.82 -3.92
C ALA A 906 -89.22 64.56 -3.14
N PRO A 907 -88.41 63.50 -3.17
CA PRO A 907 -88.70 62.30 -2.40
C PRO A 907 -88.78 62.62 -0.90
N THR A 908 -89.60 61.84 -0.21
CA THR A 908 -89.85 61.93 1.24
C THR A 908 -89.85 60.54 1.84
N ALA A 909 -89.93 60.43 3.17
CA ALA A 909 -90.06 59.14 3.84
C ALA A 909 -91.30 58.32 3.40
N VAL A 910 -92.36 58.98 2.93
CA VAL A 910 -93.60 58.33 2.46
C VAL A 910 -93.55 57.99 0.97
N ARG A 911 -92.82 58.79 0.18
CA ARG A 911 -92.70 58.66 -1.27
C ARG A 911 -91.23 58.70 -1.65
N GLN A 912 -90.59 57.56 -1.51
CA GLN A 912 -89.17 57.39 -1.79
C GLN A 912 -88.94 57.29 -3.30
N ALA A 913 -87.76 57.70 -3.75
CA ALA A 913 -87.31 57.43 -5.10
C ALA A 913 -86.43 56.17 -5.07
N ASP A 914 -86.70 55.22 -5.95
CA ASP A 914 -85.89 54.02 -6.12
C ASP A 914 -84.77 54.34 -7.12
N VAL A 915 -83.53 54.16 -6.69
CA VAL A 915 -82.33 54.36 -7.50
C VAL A 915 -81.72 52.99 -7.77
N THR A 916 -81.39 52.71 -9.03
CA THR A 916 -80.55 51.59 -9.42
C THR A 916 -79.28 52.13 -10.06
N MET A 917 -78.11 51.90 -9.45
CA MET A 917 -76.83 52.41 -9.93
C MET A 917 -75.73 51.34 -9.99
N GLN A 918 -74.85 51.50 -10.96
CA GLN A 918 -73.64 50.74 -11.16
C GLN A 918 -72.50 51.73 -11.41
N LEU A 919 -71.46 51.64 -10.59
CA LEU A 919 -70.32 52.56 -10.62
C LEU A 919 -69.05 51.84 -11.09
N ASN A 920 -68.17 52.59 -11.76
CA ASN A 920 -66.80 52.15 -12.00
C ASN A 920 -66.02 52.32 -10.69
N ALA A 921 -65.70 51.20 -10.04
CA ALA A 921 -65.11 51.13 -8.71
C ALA A 921 -63.70 50.51 -8.77
N ALA A 922 -63.14 50.19 -7.62
CA ALA A 922 -61.95 49.36 -7.50
C ALA A 922 -62.05 48.44 -6.29
N ASN A 923 -61.41 47.29 -6.38
CA ASN A 923 -61.30 46.28 -5.33
C ASN A 923 -59.94 46.44 -4.61
N GLY A 924 -59.95 46.36 -3.28
CA GLY A 924 -58.79 46.59 -2.41
C GLY A 924 -59.17 47.36 -1.14
N PRO A 925 -58.22 47.88 -0.35
CA PRO A 925 -56.78 47.93 -0.60
C PRO A 925 -56.10 46.55 -0.57
N TRP A 926 -55.16 46.36 -1.49
CA TRP A 926 -54.21 45.24 -1.44
C TRP A 926 -52.87 45.71 -0.87
N PHE A 927 -52.11 44.80 -0.23
CA PHE A 927 -50.74 45.10 0.22
C PHE A 927 -49.66 44.71 -0.79
N GLY A 928 -49.96 43.76 -1.66
CA GLY A 928 -49.05 43.31 -2.70
C GLY A 928 -49.74 42.40 -3.70
N GLU A 929 -48.97 42.02 -4.72
CA GLU A 929 -49.34 41.01 -5.69
C GLU A 929 -48.07 40.27 -6.11
N SER A 930 -48.10 38.94 -6.10
CA SER A 930 -46.98 38.14 -6.59
C SER A 930 -46.92 38.12 -8.12
N GLY A 931 -45.71 38.08 -8.67
CA GLY A 931 -45.52 37.74 -10.08
C GLY A 931 -45.88 36.29 -10.40
N VAL A 932 -46.02 36.00 -11.68
CA VAL A 932 -46.24 34.62 -12.18
C VAL A 932 -45.00 34.13 -12.94
N PRO A 933 -44.82 32.81 -13.15
CA PRO A 933 -43.72 32.30 -13.97
C PRO A 933 -43.63 33.00 -15.34
N GLY A 934 -42.42 33.42 -15.72
CA GLY A 934 -42.18 34.23 -16.93
C GLY A 934 -42.55 35.72 -16.82
N ARG A 935 -43.11 36.16 -15.68
CA ARG A 935 -43.42 37.56 -15.35
C ARG A 935 -43.09 37.85 -13.89
N PRO A 936 -41.81 38.13 -13.57
CA PRO A 936 -41.33 38.20 -12.18
C PRO A 936 -41.64 39.53 -11.47
N HIS A 937 -42.75 40.16 -11.83
CA HIS A 937 -43.16 41.48 -11.35
C HIS A 937 -44.05 41.28 -10.12
N CYS A 938 -43.53 41.57 -8.93
CA CYS A 938 -44.33 41.63 -7.72
C CYS A 938 -44.67 43.09 -7.40
N LEU A 939 -45.94 43.39 -7.13
CA LEU A 939 -46.38 44.67 -6.57
C LEU A 939 -46.20 44.65 -5.06
N ILE A 940 -45.66 45.73 -4.50
CA ILE A 940 -45.42 45.88 -3.06
C ILE A 940 -45.84 47.28 -2.62
N VAL A 941 -46.81 47.38 -1.70
CA VAL A 941 -47.16 48.65 -1.08
C VAL A 941 -46.13 49.06 -0.04
N ILE A 942 -45.62 50.29 -0.13
CA ILE A 942 -44.68 50.82 0.85
C ILE A 942 -45.42 51.19 2.13
N LYS A 943 -45.32 50.35 3.16
CA LYS A 943 -45.86 50.62 4.49
C LYS A 943 -44.79 51.21 5.42
N PRO A 944 -45.13 52.22 6.26
CA PRO A 944 -44.21 52.71 7.28
C PRO A 944 -43.86 51.66 8.35
N ASP A 945 -44.78 50.72 8.60
CA ASP A 945 -44.53 49.58 9.47
C ASP A 945 -43.54 48.62 8.80
N VAL A 946 -42.34 48.52 9.38
CA VAL A 946 -41.25 47.71 8.86
C VAL A 946 -41.58 46.21 8.83
N ASN A 947 -42.37 45.71 9.77
CA ASN A 947 -42.69 44.28 9.84
C ASN A 947 -43.68 43.90 8.75
N TYR A 948 -44.75 44.69 8.57
CA TYR A 948 -45.69 44.48 7.46
C TYR A 948 -45.00 44.65 6.11
N PHE A 949 -44.21 45.71 5.92
CA PHE A 949 -43.50 45.92 4.66
C PHE A 949 -42.55 44.76 4.31
N ASN A 950 -41.79 44.27 5.29
CA ASN A 950 -40.93 43.10 5.05
C ASN A 950 -41.77 41.84 4.82
N ASN A 951 -42.75 41.54 5.67
CA ASN A 951 -43.64 40.39 5.50
C ASN A 951 -44.22 40.34 4.08
N THR A 952 -44.78 41.44 3.57
CA THR A 952 -45.31 41.51 2.21
C THR A 952 -44.25 41.15 1.17
N ILE A 953 -43.02 41.68 1.28
CA ILE A 953 -41.95 41.33 0.33
C ILE A 953 -41.60 39.84 0.40
N LEU A 954 -41.41 39.28 1.59
CA LEU A 954 -41.13 37.84 1.72
C LEU A 954 -42.29 36.99 1.21
N HIS A 955 -43.53 37.41 1.46
CA HIS A 955 -44.75 36.71 1.08
C HIS A 955 -44.92 36.68 -0.44
N GLU A 956 -44.87 37.84 -1.10
CA GLU A 956 -45.06 37.92 -2.55
C GLU A 956 -43.92 37.27 -3.33
N ILE A 957 -42.67 37.42 -2.86
CA ILE A 957 -41.55 36.67 -3.46
C ILE A 957 -41.67 35.17 -3.12
N GLY A 958 -42.20 34.82 -1.95
CA GLY A 958 -42.47 33.45 -1.56
C GLY A 958 -43.46 32.76 -2.50
N HIS A 959 -44.53 33.45 -2.90
CA HIS A 959 -45.44 32.99 -3.96
C HIS A 959 -44.72 32.81 -5.28
N LEU A 960 -43.92 33.79 -5.71
CA LEU A 960 -43.12 33.71 -6.95
C LEU A 960 -42.18 32.49 -6.96
N TYR A 961 -41.70 32.05 -5.80
CA TYR A 961 -40.82 30.89 -5.64
C TYR A 961 -41.54 29.60 -5.28
N GLU A 962 -42.87 29.61 -5.25
CA GLU A 962 -43.72 28.51 -4.81
C GLU A 962 -43.30 27.94 -3.44
N ALA A 963 -43.03 28.84 -2.48
CA ALA A 963 -42.76 28.47 -1.08
C ALA A 963 -43.93 27.70 -0.43
N VAL A 964 -45.14 27.79 -1.01
CA VAL A 964 -46.27 26.91 -0.69
C VAL A 964 -46.77 26.25 -1.96
N ARG A 965 -46.16 25.13 -2.30
CA ARG A 965 -46.54 24.36 -3.50
C ARG A 965 -47.95 23.77 -3.39
N THR A 966 -48.65 23.75 -4.52
CA THR A 966 -49.92 23.02 -4.69
C THR A 966 -49.72 21.61 -5.27
N ALA A 967 -48.56 21.35 -5.88
CA ALA A 967 -48.23 20.05 -6.45
C ALA A 967 -48.01 18.99 -5.36
N THR A 968 -48.78 17.92 -5.41
CA THR A 968 -48.67 16.79 -4.48
C THR A 968 -47.52 15.86 -4.85
N ALA A 969 -46.86 15.29 -3.83
CA ALA A 969 -45.73 14.37 -3.90
C ALA A 969 -44.57 14.83 -4.81
N TRP A 970 -44.36 16.15 -4.93
CA TRP A 970 -43.36 16.72 -5.85
C TRP A 970 -41.96 16.17 -5.60
N HIS A 971 -41.47 15.33 -6.52
CA HIS A 971 -40.18 14.63 -6.43
C HIS A 971 -39.94 13.88 -5.10
N GLY A 972 -41.02 13.35 -4.51
CA GLY A 972 -40.97 12.59 -3.26
C GLY A 972 -40.97 13.44 -1.98
N LEU A 973 -41.08 14.77 -2.08
CA LEU A 973 -41.21 15.65 -0.92
C LEU A 973 -42.61 15.56 -0.31
N PRO A 974 -42.74 15.53 1.02
CA PRO A 974 -44.02 15.35 1.69
C PRO A 974 -44.90 16.58 1.56
N ASP A 975 -46.15 16.38 1.13
CA ASP A 975 -47.14 17.46 0.96
C ASP A 975 -47.21 18.39 2.17
N HIS A 976 -47.43 19.66 1.89
CA HIS A 976 -47.54 20.68 2.93
C HIS A 976 -48.89 20.53 3.65
N PRO A 977 -48.95 20.04 4.91
CA PRO A 977 -50.20 19.63 5.55
C PRO A 977 -51.12 20.81 5.88
N ASN A 978 -50.53 22.01 6.00
CA ASN A 978 -51.24 23.26 6.30
C ASN A 978 -51.38 24.12 5.03
N GLN A 979 -51.32 23.54 3.84
CA GLN A 979 -51.55 24.28 2.60
C GLN A 979 -53.06 24.49 2.42
N TYR A 980 -53.45 25.68 1.97
CA TYR A 980 -54.83 25.97 1.57
C TYR A 980 -54.87 26.99 0.44
N THR A 981 -56.02 27.07 -0.24
CA THR A 981 -56.36 28.12 -1.20
C THR A 981 -57.70 28.73 -0.80
N ASP A 982 -57.87 30.03 -1.07
CA ASP A 982 -59.16 30.72 -1.01
C ASP A 982 -59.86 30.75 0.37
N ARG A 983 -59.10 30.61 1.48
CA ARG A 983 -59.62 30.71 2.87
C ARG A 983 -59.15 31.99 3.57
N GLY A 984 -59.52 33.14 3.00
CA GLY A 984 -59.16 34.50 3.45
C GLY A 984 -58.16 35.24 2.56
N GLY A 985 -57.52 34.56 1.61
CA GLY A 985 -56.63 35.19 0.63
C GLY A 985 -56.55 34.39 -0.66
N GLN A 986 -56.22 35.07 -1.76
CA GLN A 986 -56.15 34.48 -3.10
C GLN A 986 -54.85 33.70 -3.33
N GLY A 987 -54.96 32.49 -3.86
CA GLY A 987 -53.79 31.64 -4.15
C GLY A 987 -53.36 30.75 -2.98
N SER A 988 -52.19 30.12 -3.12
CA SER A 988 -51.72 29.05 -2.23
C SER A 988 -51.03 29.59 -0.99
N HIS A 989 -51.62 29.34 0.18
CA HIS A 989 -51.18 29.88 1.47
C HIS A 989 -50.92 28.79 2.51
N CYS A 990 -50.30 29.19 3.62
CA CYS A 990 -49.92 28.32 4.73
C CYS A 990 -50.69 28.68 6.01
N SER A 991 -51.48 27.75 6.55
CA SER A 991 -52.27 27.94 7.78
C SER A 991 -51.49 27.58 9.04
N THR A 992 -50.16 27.45 8.96
CA THR A 992 -49.34 27.10 10.12
C THR A 992 -49.51 28.17 11.22
N GLY A 993 -49.95 27.72 12.39
CA GLY A 993 -50.25 28.58 13.54
C GLY A 993 -51.62 29.26 13.50
N ALA A 994 -52.35 29.16 12.39
CA ALA A 994 -53.66 29.78 12.23
C ALA A 994 -54.78 28.94 12.86
N THR A 995 -55.87 29.59 13.22
CA THR A 995 -57.11 28.96 13.71
C THR A 995 -58.27 29.26 12.76
N PRO A 996 -59.18 28.31 12.50
CA PRO A 996 -60.41 28.62 11.77
C PRO A 996 -61.23 29.69 12.49
N SER A 997 -61.74 30.67 11.75
CA SER A 997 -62.66 31.68 12.24
C SER A 997 -63.94 31.03 12.75
N LEU A 998 -64.51 31.61 13.80
CA LEU A 998 -65.82 31.20 14.33
C LEU A 998 -66.97 31.96 13.65
N THR A 999 -66.66 33.03 12.94
CA THR A 999 -67.64 33.99 12.42
C THR A 999 -67.49 34.28 10.94
N ASP A 1000 -66.34 34.00 10.35
CA ASP A 1000 -66.04 34.30 8.95
C ASP A 1000 -65.85 33.03 8.11
N PHE A 1001 -66.46 33.03 6.93
CA PHE A 1001 -66.52 31.90 6.02
C PHE A 1001 -66.32 32.40 4.59
N ASP A 1002 -65.56 31.65 3.80
CA ASP A 1002 -65.33 31.94 2.39
C ASP A 1002 -66.58 31.67 1.53
N ASP A 1003 -66.49 31.96 0.23
CA ASP A 1003 -67.57 31.78 -0.74
C ASP A 1003 -68.04 30.32 -0.88
N ALA A 1004 -67.20 29.35 -0.48
CA ALA A 1004 -67.56 27.93 -0.45
C ALA A 1004 -68.23 27.52 0.88
N GLY A 1005 -68.30 28.42 1.86
CA GLY A 1005 -68.84 28.18 3.19
C GLY A 1005 -67.85 27.52 4.14
N ASP A 1006 -66.56 27.49 3.80
CA ASP A 1006 -65.50 26.99 4.66
C ASP A 1006 -64.98 28.12 5.56
N ALA A 1007 -64.68 27.82 6.83
CA ALA A 1007 -64.21 28.84 7.77
C ALA A 1007 -62.89 29.47 7.29
N VAL A 1008 -62.80 30.80 7.31
CA VAL A 1008 -61.55 31.51 6.99
C VAL A 1008 -60.49 31.19 8.06
N PHE A 1009 -59.20 31.22 7.72
CA PHE A 1009 -58.15 31.10 8.74
C PHE A 1009 -57.81 32.46 9.36
N GLU A 1010 -57.44 32.48 10.65
CA GLU A 1010 -57.05 33.69 11.39
C GLU A 1010 -55.72 33.47 12.14
N ASN A 1011 -54.91 34.52 12.30
CA ASN A 1011 -53.72 34.55 13.19
C ASN A 1011 -52.60 33.56 12.86
N GLY A 1012 -52.30 33.33 11.58
CA GLY A 1012 -51.18 32.46 11.17
C GLY A 1012 -49.80 33.00 11.57
N THR A 1013 -48.84 32.08 11.75
CA THR A 1013 -47.47 32.40 12.17
C THR A 1013 -46.43 32.16 11.08
N CYS A 1014 -46.81 31.61 9.93
CA CYS A 1014 -45.93 31.54 8.76
C CYS A 1014 -46.02 32.82 7.94
N VAL A 1015 -44.91 33.28 7.36
CA VAL A 1015 -44.90 34.40 6.41
C VAL A 1015 -45.80 34.15 5.19
N MET A 1016 -46.03 32.89 4.82
CA MET A 1016 -46.92 32.49 3.72
C MET A 1016 -48.40 32.39 4.14
N TYR A 1017 -48.76 32.86 5.33
CA TYR A 1017 -50.16 33.05 5.72
C TYR A 1017 -50.69 34.35 5.09
N HIS A 1018 -51.95 34.37 4.65
CA HIS A 1018 -52.49 35.45 3.81
C HIS A 1018 -52.56 36.83 4.49
N ASP A 1019 -52.49 36.89 5.83
CA ASP A 1019 -52.62 38.14 6.58
C ASP A 1019 -51.69 38.21 7.81
N GLY A 1020 -50.97 39.32 8.01
CA GLY A 1020 -50.29 39.59 9.27
C GLY A 1020 -48.75 39.56 9.23
N PRO A 1021 -48.09 40.09 10.29
CA PRO A 1021 -46.72 40.58 10.20
C PRO A 1021 -45.63 39.51 10.40
N SER A 1022 -45.94 38.22 10.17
CA SER A 1022 -44.94 37.16 10.39
C SER A 1022 -43.81 37.24 9.37
N ILE A 1023 -42.57 37.09 9.81
CA ILE A 1023 -41.36 37.25 8.97
C ILE A 1023 -40.58 35.94 8.80
N ALA A 1024 -41.20 34.79 9.13
CA ALA A 1024 -40.53 33.49 9.11
C ALA A 1024 -41.31 32.44 8.31
N PHE A 1025 -40.60 31.69 7.46
CA PHE A 1025 -41.15 30.48 6.83
C PHE A 1025 -41.33 29.38 7.88
N CYS A 1026 -42.42 28.62 7.79
CA CYS A 1026 -42.54 27.39 8.58
C CYS A 1026 -41.60 26.31 8.02
N ASP A 1027 -41.46 25.21 8.77
CA ASP A 1027 -40.57 24.09 8.41
C ASP A 1027 -40.84 23.55 6.98
N HIS A 1028 -42.11 23.45 6.56
CA HIS A 1028 -42.47 23.00 5.21
C HIS A 1028 -42.16 24.05 4.13
N CYS A 1029 -42.57 25.32 4.30
CA CYS A 1029 -42.30 26.36 3.31
C CYS A 1029 -40.80 26.62 3.12
N GLY A 1030 -40.05 26.60 4.23
CA GLY A 1030 -38.59 26.73 4.20
C GLY A 1030 -37.94 25.53 3.51
N ALA A 1031 -38.45 24.32 3.71
CA ALA A 1031 -37.96 23.12 3.02
C ALA A 1031 -38.18 23.22 1.49
N ASP A 1032 -39.32 23.73 1.04
CA ASP A 1032 -39.58 23.97 -0.39
C ASP A 1032 -38.58 24.94 -1.01
N LEU A 1033 -38.36 26.09 -0.38
CA LEU A 1033 -37.37 27.07 -0.85
C LEU A 1033 -35.95 26.48 -0.91
N ARG A 1034 -35.59 25.62 0.06
CA ARG A 1034 -34.28 24.95 0.09
C ARG A 1034 -34.08 23.94 -1.02
N VAL A 1035 -35.09 23.48 -1.74
CA VAL A 1035 -34.94 22.46 -2.80
C VAL A 1035 -35.33 22.97 -4.18
N ARG A 1036 -36.15 24.02 -4.24
CA ARG A 1036 -36.68 24.59 -5.47
C ARG A 1036 -35.58 25.09 -6.42
N ASP A 1037 -35.85 24.99 -7.72
CA ASP A 1037 -35.05 25.66 -8.73
C ASP A 1037 -35.49 27.12 -8.87
N LEU A 1038 -34.65 28.05 -8.44
CA LEU A 1038 -34.94 29.48 -8.57
C LEU A 1038 -34.48 30.08 -9.91
N SER A 1039 -33.79 29.31 -10.77
CA SER A 1039 -33.27 29.81 -12.05
C SER A 1039 -34.31 29.81 -13.18
N GLY A 1040 -35.31 28.93 -13.10
CA GLY A 1040 -36.29 28.69 -14.15
C GLY A 1040 -37.55 29.55 -14.05
N PHE A 1041 -37.87 30.09 -12.87
CA PHE A 1041 -39.10 30.88 -12.67
C PHE A 1041 -39.17 32.17 -13.48
N PHE A 1042 -38.01 32.70 -13.85
CA PHE A 1042 -37.85 33.99 -14.51
C PHE A 1042 -37.80 33.89 -16.04
N LYS A 1043 -37.82 32.66 -16.58
CA LYS A 1043 -37.87 32.36 -18.01
C LYS A 1043 -39.27 31.89 -18.38
#